data_AF-A0A932WZD1-F1
#
_entry.id   AF-A0A932WZD1-F1
#
_cell.length_a   1.000
_cell.length_b   1.000
_cell.length_c   1.000
_cell.angle_alpha   90.00
_cell.angle_beta   90.00
_cell.angle_gamma   90.00
#
_symmetry.space_group_name_H-M   'P 1'
#
loop_
_entity.id
_entity.type
_entity.pdbx_description
1 polymer ?
#
loop_
_entity_poly.entity_id
_entity_poly.type
_entity_poly.pdbx_seq_one_letter_code
_entity_poly.pdbx_strand_id
1 'polypeptide(L)'
;MGGPRDSEAAASAAMLTAATMIAHQVGGKATRDALFLSYFDISSLPYMFIGAAIISIATVFAFSRLLTHFGPLRVLPVAFAMSAAFLFGERAVLNLYPRLTSVIVYSQMAGLGGVLISGFWSVVNERFDPRTAKRQFGRIAAGATFGGLLGGLLAERVAEALSVGAMLPILGSLHLFCAWRIVGVGLQDSSHPAASGKIPRSNSVHPNGNQSVWKIMREAPYLRNLAVLVSLSAVSSLGLDYVFKAQAVGVYGTGENLLRFFAIFYTLVALGTFIVQTTLSRHFLERLGLARTVGSLPLAVYVGGVGAAAIPGLPSAALARGLGAVTNDSLFRSGYEILYTPIPAAEKRATKSFVDVGCERLGDLVGGVLIWSILFSSPVHSIPMVLAVAMGLSIAGLWFTRRLDQGYIVSLERGLRNRAVELDLAEVQDSTTRSAVLRTANITREGTLVASYAASGSTVLSQAAGINSEVSAAGRPQPTDPVLADPVARKVAALRSGDARKVRQVLEERSSLDVTLAPHLISLLAWDEMAPHVVPVLRQAVPRIAGQLVDTLLDPEQPFAVHRRIPRVLSAAASQRAADGLLQGLAHKRFEVRFQCGLALAVIAAKSPEIHINPEIIFLAVRREATAGKKLWDSHQLLDRAEEQEAAPFVDDVLRARSSKSMEHVFRLLSLVLAKEPLRIAFRGLHAGDENLRGIVLEYLERVLPPAVREPLWPYLEDHRPQQRGVRSQEEILATLIRSHESIELDLAALKEKLGSGQPS
;
A
#
# COMPACT_ATOMS: atom_id res chain seq x y z
N MET A 1 -0.12 -12.38 -36.25
CA MET A 1 1.10 -12.34 -35.40
C MET A 1 2.18 -11.59 -36.16
N GLY A 2 2.36 -10.29 -35.88
CA GLY A 2 3.48 -9.52 -36.43
C GLY A 2 4.81 -10.07 -35.88
N GLY A 3 5.84 -10.14 -36.70
CA GLY A 3 7.11 -10.76 -36.33
C GLY A 3 7.88 -9.96 -35.27
N PRO A 4 8.91 -10.53 -34.63
CA PRO A 4 9.77 -9.82 -33.68
C PRO A 4 10.43 -8.55 -34.29
N ARG A 5 10.62 -8.50 -35.62
CA ARG A 5 11.12 -7.32 -36.34
C ARG A 5 10.14 -6.15 -36.35
N ASP A 6 8.84 -6.41 -36.42
CA ASP A 6 7.81 -5.36 -36.44
C ASP A 6 7.67 -4.70 -35.05
N SER A 7 7.86 -5.49 -33.99
CA SER A 7 7.87 -5.00 -32.61
C SER A 7 9.08 -4.11 -32.32
N GLU A 8 10.27 -4.44 -32.83
CA GLU A 8 11.46 -3.60 -32.66
C GLU A 8 11.40 -2.30 -33.47
N ALA A 9 10.87 -2.34 -34.69
CA ALA A 9 10.68 -1.14 -35.50
C ALA A 9 9.70 -0.15 -34.85
N ALA A 10 8.57 -0.65 -34.35
CA ALA A 10 7.60 0.15 -33.60
C ALA A 10 8.21 0.73 -32.30
N ALA A 11 9.01 -0.07 -31.57
CA ALA A 11 9.67 0.39 -30.35
C ALA A 11 10.71 1.49 -30.64
N SER A 12 11.47 1.37 -31.74
CA SER A 12 12.41 2.39 -32.20
C SER A 12 11.68 3.67 -32.63
N ALA A 13 10.56 3.56 -33.36
CA ALA A 13 9.73 4.70 -33.72
C ALA A 13 9.16 5.42 -32.50
N ALA A 14 8.65 4.68 -31.52
CA ALA A 14 8.18 5.24 -30.25
C ALA A 14 9.31 5.91 -29.46
N MET A 15 10.50 5.30 -29.40
CA MET A 15 11.68 5.87 -28.72
C MET A 15 12.13 7.18 -29.36
N LEU A 16 12.23 7.24 -30.69
CA LEU A 16 12.59 8.47 -31.41
C LEU A 16 11.54 9.56 -31.23
N THR A 17 10.25 9.20 -31.30
CA THR A 17 9.14 10.13 -31.04
C THR A 17 9.22 10.70 -29.62
N ALA A 18 9.45 9.85 -28.62
CA ALA A 18 9.59 10.28 -27.23
C ALA A 18 10.78 11.23 -27.06
N ALA A 19 11.93 10.91 -27.67
CA ALA A 19 13.11 11.76 -27.64
C ALA A 19 12.82 13.14 -28.26
N THR A 20 12.25 13.20 -29.47
CA THR A 20 11.98 14.48 -30.14
C THR A 20 10.87 15.29 -29.47
N MET A 21 9.85 14.63 -28.93
CA MET A 21 8.76 15.27 -28.19
C MET A 21 9.27 15.93 -26.91
N ILE A 22 10.11 15.23 -26.13
CA ILE A 22 10.69 15.81 -24.91
C ILE A 22 11.76 16.86 -25.24
N ALA A 23 12.52 16.69 -26.33
CA ALA A 23 13.43 17.72 -26.82
C ALA A 23 12.69 19.03 -27.13
N HIS A 24 11.56 18.94 -27.85
CA HIS A 24 10.66 20.07 -28.08
C HIS A 24 10.18 20.68 -26.75
N GLN A 25 9.72 19.85 -25.81
CA GLN A 25 9.18 20.32 -24.53
C GLN A 25 10.21 21.09 -23.71
N VAL A 26 11.45 20.62 -23.63
CA VAL A 26 12.53 21.29 -22.89
C VAL A 26 12.98 22.56 -23.62
N GLY A 27 13.32 22.44 -24.91
CA GLY A 27 13.83 23.57 -25.69
C GLY A 27 12.81 24.70 -25.81
N GLY A 28 11.53 24.37 -25.96
CA GLY A 28 10.52 25.39 -26.09
C GLY A 28 9.92 25.89 -24.78
N LYS A 29 10.16 25.23 -23.63
CA LYS A 29 10.02 25.89 -22.31
C LYS A 29 11.03 27.05 -22.19
N ALA A 30 12.29 26.84 -22.56
CA ALA A 30 13.28 27.92 -22.59
C ALA A 30 12.86 29.03 -23.57
N THR A 31 12.43 28.63 -24.78
CA THR A 31 12.01 29.56 -25.85
C THR A 31 10.82 30.40 -25.46
N ARG A 32 9.74 29.79 -24.95
CA ARG A 32 8.52 30.55 -24.58
C ARG A 32 8.81 31.56 -23.47
N ASP A 33 9.63 31.18 -22.48
CA ASP A 33 9.91 32.01 -21.31
C ASP A 33 10.78 33.19 -21.75
N ALA A 34 11.84 32.95 -22.54
CA ALA A 34 12.69 34.00 -23.09
C ALA A 34 11.93 34.92 -24.07
N LEU A 35 11.12 34.36 -24.97
CA LEU A 35 10.37 35.13 -25.96
C LEU A 35 9.33 36.04 -25.29
N PHE A 36 8.58 35.52 -24.31
CA PHE A 36 7.62 36.33 -23.56
C PHE A 36 8.30 37.47 -22.80
N LEU A 37 9.39 37.16 -22.07
CA LEU A 37 10.14 38.15 -21.30
C LEU A 37 10.96 39.12 -22.17
N SER A 38 11.05 38.88 -23.47
CA SER A 38 11.65 39.83 -24.42
C SER A 38 10.69 40.95 -24.83
N TYR A 39 9.37 40.75 -24.65
CA TYR A 39 8.35 41.72 -25.07
C TYR A 39 7.43 42.21 -23.95
N PHE A 40 7.48 41.55 -22.79
CA PHE A 40 6.70 41.85 -21.60
C PHE A 40 7.58 41.93 -20.35
N ASP A 41 7.23 42.86 -19.46
CA ASP A 41 7.87 42.96 -18.15
C ASP A 41 7.56 41.77 -17.26
N ILE A 42 8.45 41.51 -16.29
CA ILE A 42 8.29 40.43 -15.31
C ILE A 42 6.97 40.55 -14.51
N SER A 43 6.46 41.76 -14.31
CA SER A 43 5.17 42.02 -13.64
C SER A 43 3.96 41.51 -14.43
N SER A 44 4.12 41.24 -15.74
CA SER A 44 3.05 40.72 -16.60
C SER A 44 2.92 39.19 -16.55
N LEU A 45 3.93 38.52 -16.03
CA LEU A 45 4.03 37.05 -15.99
C LEU A 45 2.87 36.37 -15.22
N PRO A 46 2.35 36.92 -14.09
CA PRO A 46 1.19 36.37 -13.41
C PRO A 46 -0.07 36.30 -14.27
N TYR A 47 -0.33 37.30 -15.11
CA TYR A 47 -1.47 37.26 -16.05
C TYR A 47 -1.31 36.13 -17.07
N MET A 48 -0.07 35.90 -17.52
CA MET A 48 0.24 34.80 -18.44
C MET A 48 0.05 33.44 -17.76
N PHE A 49 0.42 33.29 -16.49
CA PHE A 49 0.14 32.06 -15.73
C PHE A 49 -1.35 31.78 -15.63
N ILE A 50 -2.17 32.79 -15.29
CA ILE A 50 -3.63 32.67 -15.20
C ILE A 50 -4.23 32.31 -16.56
N GLY A 51 -3.89 33.06 -17.61
CA GLY A 51 -4.40 32.85 -18.96
C GLY A 51 -4.02 31.48 -19.52
N ALA A 52 -2.74 31.10 -19.41
CA ALA A 52 -2.26 29.80 -19.85
C ALA A 52 -2.91 28.64 -19.09
N ALA A 53 -3.16 28.78 -17.79
CA ALA A 53 -3.84 27.76 -17.00
C ALA A 53 -5.29 27.53 -17.49
N ILE A 54 -6.04 28.61 -17.73
CA ILE A 54 -7.42 28.54 -18.26
C ILE A 54 -7.44 27.86 -19.63
N ILE A 55 -6.56 28.30 -20.54
CA ILE A 55 -6.45 27.73 -21.89
C ILE A 55 -6.08 26.25 -21.81
N SER A 56 -5.08 25.89 -21.01
CA SER A 56 -4.62 24.51 -20.84
C SER A 56 -5.73 23.58 -20.33
N ILE A 57 -6.52 24.01 -19.33
CA ILE A 57 -7.67 23.25 -18.84
C ILE A 57 -8.67 22.98 -19.99
N ALA A 58 -9.02 24.01 -20.77
CA ALA A 58 -9.93 23.87 -21.90
C ALA A 58 -9.36 22.92 -22.99
N THR A 59 -8.08 23.05 -23.32
CA THR A 59 -7.38 22.20 -24.29
C THR A 59 -7.37 20.73 -23.86
N VAL A 60 -7.14 20.44 -22.57
CA VAL A 60 -7.13 19.07 -22.03
C VAL A 60 -8.50 18.42 -22.17
N PHE A 61 -9.58 19.13 -21.84
CA PHE A 61 -10.95 18.60 -22.00
C PHE A 61 -11.29 18.34 -23.48
N ALA A 62 -10.94 19.26 -24.37
CA ALA A 62 -11.18 19.10 -25.80
C ALA A 62 -10.39 17.91 -26.37
N PHE A 63 -9.09 17.83 -26.06
CA PHE A 63 -8.24 16.76 -26.56
C PHE A 63 -8.61 15.39 -26.00
N SER A 64 -8.97 15.30 -24.72
CA SER A 64 -9.44 14.06 -24.11
C SER A 64 -10.68 13.52 -24.84
N ARG A 65 -11.66 14.39 -25.17
CA ARG A 65 -12.82 13.99 -25.97
C ARG A 65 -12.42 13.50 -27.36
N LEU A 66 -11.51 14.19 -28.04
CA LEU A 66 -11.01 13.78 -29.35
C LEU A 66 -10.34 12.40 -29.30
N LEU A 67 -9.44 12.18 -28.33
CA LEU A 67 -8.79 10.87 -28.14
C LEU A 67 -9.81 9.75 -27.91
N THR A 68 -10.83 9.98 -27.08
CA THR A 68 -11.86 8.97 -26.81
C THR A 68 -12.74 8.67 -28.01
N HIS A 69 -13.00 9.66 -28.87
CA HIS A 69 -13.92 9.50 -29.99
C HIS A 69 -13.23 8.95 -31.25
N PHE A 70 -12.01 9.41 -31.55
CA PHE A 70 -11.30 9.08 -32.78
C PHE A 70 -10.10 8.13 -32.59
N GLY A 71 -9.69 7.88 -31.35
CA GLY A 71 -8.53 7.06 -31.00
C GLY A 71 -7.19 7.83 -31.09
N PRO A 72 -6.19 7.47 -30.27
CA PRO A 72 -4.95 8.23 -30.15
C PRO A 72 -4.08 8.16 -31.41
N LEU A 73 -4.07 7.04 -32.14
CA LEU A 73 -3.29 6.88 -33.38
C LEU A 73 -3.72 7.79 -34.52
N ARG A 74 -4.98 8.28 -34.53
CA ARG A 74 -5.48 9.20 -35.56
C ARG A 74 -5.34 10.67 -35.14
N VAL A 75 -5.63 10.95 -33.86
CA VAL A 75 -5.64 12.32 -33.34
C VAL A 75 -4.21 12.85 -33.18
N LEU A 76 -3.29 12.02 -32.69
CA LEU A 76 -1.98 12.48 -32.26
C LEU A 76 -1.09 12.98 -33.42
N PRO A 77 -0.98 12.30 -34.57
CA PRO A 77 -0.22 12.83 -35.71
C PRO A 77 -0.76 14.18 -36.20
N VAL A 78 -2.09 14.32 -36.28
CA VAL A 78 -2.75 15.57 -36.68
C VAL A 78 -2.45 16.68 -35.68
N ALA A 79 -2.52 16.38 -34.38
CA ALA A 79 -2.23 17.37 -33.34
C ALA A 79 -0.77 17.85 -33.37
N PHE A 80 0.20 16.95 -33.60
CA PHE A 80 1.60 17.32 -33.81
C PHE A 80 1.79 18.15 -35.08
N ALA A 81 1.16 17.76 -36.20
CA ALA A 81 1.23 18.51 -37.45
C ALA A 81 0.60 19.90 -37.34
N MET A 82 -0.55 20.02 -36.67
CA MET A 82 -1.19 21.30 -36.38
C MET A 82 -0.31 22.19 -35.49
N SER A 83 0.30 21.62 -34.44
CA SER A 83 1.24 22.36 -33.59
C SER A 83 2.47 22.84 -34.37
N ALA A 84 2.99 22.01 -35.28
CA ALA A 84 4.09 22.40 -36.17
C ALA A 84 3.68 23.54 -37.11
N ALA A 85 2.50 23.43 -37.73
CA ALA A 85 1.96 24.47 -38.60
C ALA A 85 1.77 25.80 -37.86
N PHE A 86 1.27 25.76 -36.62
CA PHE A 86 1.18 26.96 -35.78
C PHE A 86 2.56 27.56 -35.49
N LEU A 87 3.57 26.76 -35.13
CA LEU A 87 4.93 27.27 -34.86
C LEU A 87 5.58 27.92 -36.09
N PHE A 88 5.36 27.36 -37.29
CA PHE A 88 5.80 27.98 -38.54
C PHE A 88 5.05 29.28 -38.83
N GLY A 89 3.73 29.30 -38.59
CA GLY A 89 2.91 30.51 -38.72
C GLY A 89 3.34 31.61 -37.75
N GLU A 90 3.52 31.27 -36.48
CA GLU A 90 4.03 32.16 -35.43
C GLU A 90 5.37 32.77 -35.82
N ARG A 91 6.29 31.98 -36.40
CA ARG A 91 7.56 32.50 -36.91
C ARG A 91 7.36 33.54 -38.01
N ALA A 92 6.42 33.30 -38.93
CA ALA A 92 6.15 34.20 -40.04
C ALA A 92 5.57 35.54 -39.57
N VAL A 93 4.70 35.52 -38.55
CA VAL A 93 4.05 36.73 -38.02
C VAL A 93 4.81 37.38 -36.85
N LEU A 94 5.86 36.74 -36.31
CA LEU A 94 6.60 37.22 -35.14
C LEU A 94 7.07 38.67 -35.27
N ASN A 95 7.58 39.05 -36.44
CA ASN A 95 8.09 40.40 -36.66
C ASN A 95 6.97 41.44 -36.83
N LEU A 96 5.76 41.01 -37.22
CA LEU A 96 4.60 41.88 -37.43
C LEU A 96 3.85 42.13 -36.11
N TYR A 97 3.67 41.08 -35.30
CA TYR A 97 2.88 41.11 -34.08
C TYR A 97 3.62 40.46 -32.89
N PRO A 98 4.81 40.95 -32.50
CA PRO A 98 5.70 40.25 -31.55
C PRO A 98 5.05 39.93 -30.20
N ARG A 99 4.33 40.90 -29.63
CA ARG A 99 3.62 40.73 -28.35
C ARG A 99 2.56 39.64 -28.43
N LEU A 100 1.69 39.69 -29.44
CA LEU A 100 0.63 38.69 -29.62
C LEU A 100 1.23 37.30 -29.86
N THR A 101 2.22 37.20 -30.75
CA THR A 101 2.91 35.93 -31.04
C THR A 101 3.51 35.32 -29.78
N SER A 102 4.16 36.11 -28.91
CA SER A 102 4.74 35.58 -27.67
C SER A 102 3.69 35.03 -26.69
N VAL A 103 2.51 35.64 -26.60
CA VAL A 103 1.38 35.14 -25.79
C VAL A 103 0.84 33.83 -26.36
N ILE A 104 0.70 33.74 -27.68
CA ILE A 104 0.22 32.52 -28.36
C ILE A 104 1.24 31.38 -28.17
N VAL A 105 2.53 31.62 -28.41
CA VAL A 105 3.60 30.63 -28.20
C VAL A 105 3.62 30.13 -26.75
N TYR A 106 3.50 31.04 -25.78
CA TYR A 106 3.47 30.67 -24.37
C TYR A 106 2.26 29.81 -24.04
N SER A 107 1.07 30.21 -24.50
CA SER A 107 -0.19 29.49 -24.30
C SER A 107 -0.15 28.12 -24.97
N GLN A 108 0.33 28.04 -26.21
CA GLN A 108 0.50 26.81 -26.95
C GLN A 108 1.40 25.83 -26.20
N MET A 109 2.55 26.30 -25.71
CA MET A 109 3.51 25.44 -25.04
C MET A 109 3.06 25.00 -23.63
N ALA A 110 2.30 25.84 -22.93
CA ALA A 110 1.69 25.49 -21.65
C ALA A 110 0.48 24.55 -21.80
N GLY A 111 -0.29 24.68 -22.88
CA GLY A 111 -1.49 23.90 -23.15
C GLY A 111 -1.23 22.54 -23.81
N LEU A 112 -0.46 22.50 -24.90
CA LEU A 112 -0.31 21.30 -25.72
C LEU A 112 0.71 20.31 -25.17
N GLY A 113 1.73 20.75 -24.43
CA GLY A 113 2.83 19.88 -24.00
C GLY A 113 2.37 18.65 -23.22
N GLY A 114 1.62 18.85 -22.12
CA GLY A 114 1.11 17.73 -21.31
C GLY A 114 0.11 16.85 -22.07
N VAL A 115 -0.68 17.46 -22.93
CA VAL A 115 -1.73 16.81 -23.74
C VAL A 115 -1.11 15.86 -24.78
N LEU A 116 -0.09 16.31 -25.50
CA LEU A 116 0.64 15.51 -26.49
C LEU A 116 1.42 14.37 -25.83
N ILE A 117 2.07 14.62 -24.69
CA ILE A 117 2.77 13.60 -23.91
C ILE A 117 1.78 12.51 -23.44
N SER A 118 0.62 12.90 -22.90
CA SER A 118 -0.41 11.94 -22.47
C SER A 118 -0.98 11.15 -23.64
N GLY A 119 -1.19 11.79 -24.80
CA GLY A 119 -1.64 11.13 -26.01
C GLY A 119 -0.61 10.11 -26.53
N PHE A 120 0.68 10.48 -26.50
CA PHE A 120 1.78 9.58 -26.87
C PHE A 120 1.80 8.31 -26.01
N TRP A 121 1.71 8.45 -24.69
CA TRP A 121 1.67 7.29 -23.80
C TRP A 121 0.43 6.43 -24.01
N SER A 122 -0.69 7.02 -24.46
CA SER A 122 -1.88 6.25 -24.86
C SER A 122 -1.61 5.39 -26.09
N VAL A 123 -0.93 5.93 -27.12
CA VAL A 123 -0.51 5.15 -28.30
C VAL A 123 0.41 3.99 -27.91
N VAL A 124 1.41 4.25 -27.05
CA VAL A 124 2.35 3.23 -26.59
C VAL A 124 1.62 2.11 -25.83
N ASN A 125 0.69 2.47 -24.94
CA ASN A 125 -0.09 1.50 -24.17
C ASN A 125 -1.06 0.67 -25.03
N GLU A 126 -1.58 1.25 -26.12
CA GLU A 126 -2.42 0.50 -27.07
C GLU A 126 -1.58 -0.46 -27.95
N ARG A 127 -0.31 -0.11 -28.24
CA ARG A 127 0.54 -0.93 -29.11
C ARG A 127 1.30 -2.04 -28.38
N PHE A 128 1.75 -1.79 -27.16
CA PHE A 128 2.62 -2.69 -26.42
C PHE A 128 1.90 -3.25 -25.19
N ASP A 129 1.84 -4.58 -25.07
CA ASP A 129 1.32 -5.22 -23.86
C ASP A 129 2.28 -4.94 -22.67
N PRO A 130 1.81 -4.30 -21.58
CA PRO A 130 2.66 -3.90 -20.46
C PRO A 130 3.42 -5.04 -19.79
N ARG A 131 2.89 -6.28 -19.85
CA ARG A 131 3.51 -7.45 -19.21
C ARG A 131 4.73 -7.94 -19.99
N THR A 132 4.63 -7.95 -21.32
CA THR A 132 5.67 -8.49 -22.22
C THR A 132 6.67 -7.42 -22.68
N ALA A 133 6.30 -6.14 -22.68
CA ALA A 133 7.10 -5.06 -23.26
C ALA A 133 7.97 -4.26 -22.26
N LYS A 134 8.18 -4.73 -21.02
CA LYS A 134 8.91 -3.98 -19.96
C LYS A 134 10.23 -3.35 -20.44
N ARG A 135 11.04 -4.08 -21.21
CA ARG A 135 12.31 -3.59 -21.78
C ARG A 135 12.10 -2.48 -22.81
N GLN A 136 11.04 -2.54 -23.62
CA GLN A 136 10.72 -1.51 -24.62
C GLN A 136 10.27 -0.21 -23.95
N PHE A 137 9.42 -0.28 -22.92
CA PHE A 137 9.03 0.88 -22.11
C PHE A 137 10.24 1.58 -21.48
N GLY A 138 11.20 0.80 -20.95
CA GLY A 138 12.46 1.33 -20.43
C GLY A 138 13.29 2.08 -21.49
N ARG A 139 13.40 1.54 -22.70
CA ARG A 139 14.12 2.19 -23.82
C ARG A 139 13.41 3.47 -24.29
N ILE A 140 12.08 3.45 -24.40
CA ILE A 140 11.28 4.63 -24.78
C ILE A 140 11.46 5.75 -23.75
N ALA A 141 11.35 5.43 -22.45
CA ALA A 141 11.56 6.39 -21.37
C ALA A 141 12.98 6.95 -21.37
N ALA A 142 14.00 6.09 -21.54
CA ALA A 142 15.40 6.54 -21.66
C ALA A 142 15.62 7.46 -22.87
N GLY A 143 15.00 7.14 -24.01
CA GLY A 143 15.00 8.01 -25.19
C GLY A 143 14.36 9.37 -24.92
N ALA A 144 13.25 9.40 -24.19
CA ALA A 144 12.59 10.63 -23.76
C ALA A 144 13.53 11.51 -22.92
N THR A 145 14.22 10.92 -21.93
CA THR A 145 15.15 11.66 -21.07
C THR A 145 16.36 12.19 -21.84
N PHE A 146 16.94 11.37 -22.72
CA PHE A 146 18.03 11.81 -23.60
C PHE A 146 17.59 12.94 -24.55
N GLY A 147 16.37 12.85 -25.08
CA GLY A 147 15.74 13.90 -25.86
C GLY A 147 15.66 15.23 -25.12
N GLY A 148 15.31 15.22 -23.83
CA GLY A 148 15.29 16.43 -23.00
C GLY A 148 16.65 17.13 -22.93
N LEU A 149 17.74 16.37 -22.76
CA LEU A 149 19.10 16.91 -22.78
C LEU A 149 19.44 17.53 -24.14
N LEU A 150 19.15 16.82 -25.23
CA LEU A 150 19.38 17.32 -26.59
C LEU A 150 18.55 18.57 -26.90
N GLY A 151 17.30 18.64 -26.43
CA GLY A 151 16.43 19.80 -26.64
C GLY A 151 16.93 21.06 -25.94
N GLY A 152 17.45 20.91 -24.73
CA GLY A 152 18.07 22.01 -24.00
C GLY A 152 19.39 22.46 -24.64
N LEU A 153 20.27 21.52 -25.02
CA LEU A 153 21.50 21.83 -25.78
C LEU A 153 21.20 22.49 -27.13
N LEU A 154 20.17 22.02 -27.83
CA LEU A 154 19.73 22.60 -29.11
C LEU A 154 19.26 24.05 -28.91
N ALA A 155 18.45 24.32 -27.90
CA ALA A 155 18.00 25.67 -27.58
C ALA A 155 19.18 26.60 -27.23
N GLU A 156 20.17 26.07 -26.50
CA GLU A 156 21.38 26.80 -26.11
C GLU A 156 22.24 27.16 -27.34
N ARG A 157 22.51 26.19 -28.23
CA ARG A 157 23.24 26.41 -29.48
C ARG A 157 22.54 27.38 -30.42
N VAL A 158 21.21 27.31 -30.51
CA VAL A 158 20.40 28.23 -31.33
C VAL A 158 20.44 29.64 -30.75
N ALA A 159 20.42 29.79 -29.43
CA ALA A 159 20.54 31.09 -28.77
C ALA A 159 21.92 31.74 -28.97
N GLU A 160 22.98 30.92 -29.07
CA GLU A 160 24.34 31.41 -29.34
C GLU A 160 24.55 31.77 -30.82
N ALA A 161 24.06 30.96 -31.74
CA ALA A 161 24.34 31.09 -33.17
C ALA A 161 23.29 31.90 -33.95
N LEU A 162 22.05 32.00 -33.46
CA LEU A 162 20.90 32.58 -34.14
C LEU A 162 20.08 33.46 -33.16
N SER A 163 18.80 33.73 -33.48
CA SER A 163 17.89 34.52 -32.63
C SER A 163 16.85 33.65 -31.92
N VAL A 164 16.21 34.20 -30.88
CA VAL A 164 15.10 33.54 -30.16
C VAL A 164 14.00 33.08 -31.12
N GLY A 165 13.68 33.90 -32.13
CA GLY A 165 12.68 33.57 -33.14
C GLY A 165 13.07 32.38 -34.02
N ALA A 166 14.37 32.15 -34.29
CA ALA A 166 14.83 31.02 -35.09
C ALA A 166 14.55 29.65 -34.44
N MET A 167 14.28 29.62 -33.13
CA MET A 167 13.93 28.39 -32.43
C MET A 167 12.50 27.90 -32.75
N LEU A 168 11.58 28.79 -33.12
CA LEU A 168 10.20 28.42 -33.48
C LEU A 168 10.10 27.41 -34.63
N PRO A 169 10.72 27.62 -35.81
CA PRO A 169 10.69 26.63 -36.89
C PRO A 169 11.44 25.33 -36.54
N ILE A 170 12.44 25.39 -35.66
CA ILE A 170 13.13 24.18 -35.17
C ILE A 170 12.17 23.34 -34.32
N LEU A 171 11.47 23.96 -33.37
CA LEU A 171 10.42 23.32 -32.58
C LEU A 171 9.31 22.77 -33.49
N GLY A 172 8.89 23.53 -34.50
CA GLY A 172 7.92 23.07 -35.50
C GLY A 172 8.40 21.82 -36.25
N SER A 173 9.68 21.80 -36.64
CA SER A 173 10.29 20.65 -37.31
C SER A 173 10.35 19.41 -36.42
N LEU A 174 10.64 19.57 -35.11
CA LEU A 174 10.60 18.46 -34.15
C LEU A 174 9.19 17.88 -34.00
N HIS A 175 8.16 18.72 -33.93
CA HIS A 175 6.76 18.26 -33.89
C HIS A 175 6.32 17.61 -35.21
N LEU A 176 6.73 18.15 -36.36
CA LEU A 176 6.47 17.53 -37.66
C LEU A 176 7.13 16.14 -37.77
N PHE A 177 8.34 16.00 -37.24
CA PHE A 177 9.02 14.70 -37.14
C PHE A 177 8.25 13.73 -36.22
N CYS A 178 7.72 14.20 -35.09
CA CYS A 178 6.85 13.39 -34.22
C CYS A 178 5.60 12.91 -34.98
N ALA A 179 4.93 13.80 -35.72
CA ALA A 179 3.77 13.45 -36.53
C ALA A 179 4.08 12.32 -37.53
N TRP A 180 5.21 12.44 -38.24
CA TRP A 180 5.68 11.42 -39.19
C TRP A 180 5.99 10.08 -38.52
N ARG A 181 6.73 10.08 -37.41
CA ARG A 181 7.15 8.84 -36.73
C ARG A 181 5.99 8.11 -36.06
N ILE A 182 4.99 8.82 -35.51
CA ILE A 182 3.81 8.20 -34.88
C ILE A 182 2.96 7.45 -35.90
N VAL A 183 2.83 7.98 -37.12
CA VAL A 183 2.17 7.25 -38.22
C VAL A 183 2.87 5.91 -38.47
N GLY A 184 4.21 5.88 -38.41
CA GLY A 184 5.00 4.64 -38.48
C GLY A 184 4.77 3.66 -37.32
N VAL A 185 4.33 4.14 -36.15
CA VAL A 185 3.93 3.27 -35.01
C VAL A 185 2.58 2.58 -35.30
N GLY A 186 1.68 3.24 -36.04
CA GLY A 186 0.32 2.74 -36.34
C GLY A 186 0.17 1.96 -37.66
N LEU A 187 1.00 2.21 -38.68
CA LEU A 187 0.84 1.63 -40.02
C LEU A 187 1.25 0.15 -40.17
N GLN A 188 1.92 -0.45 -39.17
CA GLN A 188 2.45 -1.82 -39.28
C GLN A 188 1.46 -2.92 -38.83
N ASP A 189 0.16 -2.63 -38.86
CA ASP A 189 -0.90 -3.55 -38.39
C ASP A 189 -1.99 -3.86 -39.44
N SER A 190 -1.62 -3.91 -40.72
CA SER A 190 -2.56 -4.22 -41.81
C SER A 190 -2.96 -5.70 -41.93
N SER A 191 -2.66 -6.57 -40.95
CA SER A 191 -3.00 -8.00 -41.00
C SER A 191 -4.12 -8.45 -40.05
N HIS A 192 -4.83 -7.52 -39.41
CA HIS A 192 -6.12 -7.83 -38.75
C HIS A 192 -7.23 -6.90 -39.24
N PRO A 193 -7.93 -7.25 -40.34
CA PRO A 193 -9.21 -6.65 -40.65
C PRO A 193 -10.21 -7.05 -39.56
N ALA A 194 -10.83 -6.05 -38.92
CA ALA A 194 -12.14 -6.15 -38.29
C ALA A 194 -12.53 -7.52 -37.71
N ALA A 195 -11.73 -8.07 -36.80
CA ALA A 195 -12.24 -9.08 -35.88
C ALA A 195 -12.97 -8.32 -34.77
N SER A 196 -14.25 -8.02 -35.03
CA SER A 196 -15.30 -7.89 -34.01
C SER A 196 -15.50 -9.24 -33.27
N GLY A 197 -14.40 -9.87 -32.86
CA GLY A 197 -14.37 -10.96 -31.91
C GLY A 197 -14.42 -10.33 -30.54
N LYS A 198 -15.55 -10.52 -29.86
CA LYS A 198 -15.71 -10.30 -28.42
C LYS A 198 -14.61 -11.07 -27.68
N ILE A 199 -13.42 -10.49 -27.54
CA ILE A 199 -12.57 -10.78 -26.40
C ILE A 199 -13.43 -10.36 -25.21
N PRO A 200 -13.69 -11.25 -24.22
CA PRO A 200 -14.42 -10.84 -23.04
C PRO A 200 -13.65 -9.65 -22.48
N ARG A 201 -14.28 -8.48 -22.53
CA ARG A 201 -13.91 -7.34 -21.72
C ARG A 201 -13.78 -7.91 -20.31
N SER A 202 -12.56 -8.17 -19.86
CA SER A 202 -12.28 -8.56 -18.46
C SER A 202 -12.99 -7.53 -17.61
N ASN A 203 -14.14 -7.93 -17.04
CA ASN A 203 -15.21 -7.13 -16.43
C ASN A 203 -14.83 -5.67 -16.15
N SER A 204 -14.64 -4.90 -17.21
CA SER A 204 -14.49 -3.47 -17.15
C SER A 204 -15.91 -2.98 -17.10
N VAL A 205 -16.47 -3.04 -15.90
CA VAL A 205 -17.62 -2.24 -15.51
C VAL A 205 -17.26 -0.83 -15.98
N HIS A 206 -17.81 -0.43 -17.12
CA HIS A 206 -18.05 0.98 -17.37
C HIS A 206 -18.86 1.40 -16.15
N PRO A 207 -18.34 2.23 -15.23
CA PRO A 207 -19.25 2.91 -14.34
C PRO A 207 -20.19 3.66 -15.28
N ASN A 208 -21.50 3.60 -15.01
CA ASN A 208 -22.45 4.57 -15.55
C ASN A 208 -21.73 5.91 -15.69
N GLY A 209 -21.72 6.49 -16.89
CA GLY A 209 -21.01 7.73 -17.24
C GLY A 209 -21.54 8.98 -16.52
N ASN A 210 -21.97 8.82 -15.27
CA ASN A 210 -22.70 9.77 -14.47
C ASN A 210 -22.22 9.84 -13.00
N GLN A 211 -21.16 9.11 -12.62
CA GLN A 211 -20.49 9.41 -11.33
C GLN A 211 -19.61 10.63 -11.51
N SER A 212 -20.14 11.78 -11.09
CA SER A 212 -19.40 13.05 -11.07
C SER A 212 -18.10 12.89 -10.27
N VAL A 213 -16.97 13.35 -10.85
CA VAL A 213 -15.65 13.41 -10.19
C VAL A 213 -15.76 14.10 -8.82
N TRP A 214 -16.62 15.12 -8.72
CA TRP A 214 -16.91 15.83 -7.48
C TRP A 214 -17.53 14.94 -6.39
N LYS A 215 -18.41 14.00 -6.78
CA LYS A 215 -19.01 13.05 -5.84
C LYS A 215 -17.95 12.10 -5.29
N ILE A 216 -17.10 11.56 -6.17
CA ILE A 216 -16.00 10.66 -5.79
C ILE A 216 -15.02 11.38 -4.84
N MET A 217 -14.61 12.61 -5.16
CA MET A 217 -13.71 13.39 -4.30
C MET A 217 -14.31 13.76 -2.94
N ARG A 218 -15.63 13.93 -2.85
CA ARG A 218 -16.33 14.19 -1.58
C ARG A 218 -16.40 12.94 -0.70
N GLU A 219 -16.58 11.77 -1.30
CA GLU A 219 -16.71 10.49 -0.61
C GLU A 219 -15.35 9.84 -0.26
N ALA A 220 -14.28 10.20 -0.98
CA ALA A 220 -12.93 9.68 -0.79
C ALA A 220 -11.96 10.76 -0.22
N PRO A 221 -11.86 10.90 1.11
CA PRO A 221 -11.00 11.92 1.73
C PRO A 221 -9.52 11.77 1.36
N TYR A 222 -9.07 10.56 1.06
CA TYR A 222 -7.73 10.28 0.56
C TYR A 222 -7.44 10.97 -0.77
N LEU A 223 -8.34 10.87 -1.76
CA LEU A 223 -8.20 11.52 -3.06
C LEU A 223 -8.21 13.05 -2.94
N ARG A 224 -9.02 13.59 -2.03
CA ARG A 224 -9.04 15.02 -1.74
C ARG A 224 -7.70 15.50 -1.18
N ASN A 225 -7.12 14.78 -0.22
CA ASN A 225 -5.82 15.13 0.34
C ASN A 225 -4.71 15.08 -0.73
N LEU A 226 -4.80 14.12 -1.65
CA LEU A 226 -3.87 14.00 -2.77
C LEU A 226 -4.00 15.19 -3.73
N ALA A 227 -5.22 15.56 -4.09
CA ALA A 227 -5.51 16.74 -4.92
C ALA A 227 -5.00 18.03 -4.28
N VAL A 228 -5.25 18.23 -2.98
CA VAL A 228 -4.75 19.39 -2.24
C VAL A 228 -3.22 19.42 -2.23
N LEU A 229 -2.55 18.28 -2.00
CA LEU A 229 -1.09 18.22 -2.03
C LEU A 229 -0.52 18.62 -3.40
N VAL A 230 -1.11 18.12 -4.49
CA VAL A 230 -0.69 18.48 -5.86
C VAL A 230 -0.88 19.97 -6.10
N SER A 231 -2.03 20.54 -5.75
CA SER A 231 -2.27 21.98 -5.91
C SER A 231 -1.35 22.84 -5.05
N LEU A 232 -1.11 22.48 -3.79
CA LEU A 232 -0.15 23.20 -2.92
C LEU A 232 1.25 23.18 -3.52
N SER A 233 1.68 22.02 -4.03
CA SER A 233 3.00 21.84 -4.65
C SER A 233 3.13 22.65 -5.95
N ALA A 234 2.08 22.74 -6.75
CA ALA A 234 2.04 23.55 -7.96
C ALA A 234 2.15 25.06 -7.62
N VAL A 235 1.34 25.56 -6.68
CA VAL A 235 1.37 26.97 -6.25
C VAL A 235 2.75 27.34 -5.68
N SER A 236 3.31 26.51 -4.79
CA SER A 236 4.61 26.80 -4.18
C SER A 236 5.76 26.76 -5.18
N SER A 237 5.71 25.82 -6.14
CA SER A 237 6.69 25.73 -7.23
C SER A 237 6.60 26.91 -8.19
N LEU A 238 5.39 27.40 -8.47
CA LEU A 238 5.19 28.60 -9.30
C LEU A 238 5.77 29.86 -8.65
N GLY A 239 5.69 29.96 -7.32
CA GLY A 239 6.35 31.05 -6.58
C GLY A 239 7.87 31.05 -6.77
N LEU A 240 8.52 29.89 -6.65
CA LEU A 240 9.96 29.77 -6.95
C LEU A 240 10.27 30.03 -8.42
N ASP A 241 9.41 29.61 -9.35
CA ASP A 241 9.56 29.87 -10.78
C ASP A 241 9.54 31.37 -11.10
N TYR A 242 8.62 32.11 -10.48
CA TYR A 242 8.54 33.56 -10.61
C TYR A 242 9.80 34.25 -10.08
N VAL A 243 10.25 33.91 -8.86
CA VAL A 243 11.46 34.50 -8.27
C VAL A 243 12.68 34.19 -9.11
N PHE A 244 12.83 32.96 -9.60
CA PHE A 244 13.89 32.56 -10.52
C PHE A 244 13.89 33.39 -11.80
N LYS A 245 12.74 33.54 -12.46
CA LYS A 245 12.61 34.33 -13.69
C LYS A 245 12.88 35.81 -13.45
N ALA A 246 12.41 36.38 -12.33
CA ALA A 246 12.65 37.77 -11.96
C ALA A 246 14.15 38.05 -11.78
N GLN A 247 14.86 37.16 -11.09
CA GLN A 247 16.32 37.27 -10.91
C GLN A 247 17.07 37.05 -12.23
N ALA A 248 16.61 36.12 -13.07
CA ALA A 248 17.24 35.84 -14.36
C ALA A 248 17.16 37.04 -15.31
N VAL A 249 16.00 37.68 -15.41
CA VAL A 249 15.82 38.92 -16.19
C VAL A 249 16.69 40.05 -15.62
N GLY A 250 16.81 40.16 -14.30
CA GLY A 250 17.67 41.16 -13.67
C GLY A 250 19.15 41.03 -14.00
N VAL A 251 19.65 39.81 -14.23
CA VAL A 251 21.08 39.55 -14.52
C VAL A 251 21.38 39.47 -16.01
N TYR A 252 20.54 38.76 -16.78
CA TYR A 252 20.79 38.47 -18.20
C TYR A 252 20.01 39.38 -19.16
N GLY A 253 19.11 40.22 -18.65
CA GLY A 253 18.25 41.07 -19.48
C GLY A 253 17.21 40.25 -20.25
N THR A 254 17.09 40.53 -21.55
CA THR A 254 16.10 39.94 -22.46
C THR A 254 16.76 39.31 -23.68
N GLY A 255 15.99 38.62 -24.53
CA GLY A 255 16.46 38.10 -25.82
C GLY A 255 17.33 36.84 -25.70
N GLU A 256 18.37 36.77 -26.53
CA GLU A 256 19.21 35.58 -26.75
C GLU A 256 19.99 35.16 -25.49
N ASN A 257 20.53 36.11 -24.74
CA ASN A 257 21.25 35.81 -23.50
C ASN A 257 20.36 35.13 -22.46
N LEU A 258 19.11 35.60 -22.34
CA LEU A 258 18.12 35.02 -21.45
C LEU A 258 17.69 33.62 -21.93
N LEU A 259 17.52 33.43 -23.24
CA LEU A 259 17.25 32.11 -23.83
C LEU A 259 18.38 31.12 -23.53
N ARG A 260 19.63 31.54 -23.74
CA ARG A 260 20.81 30.69 -23.48
C ARG A 260 20.87 30.27 -22.02
N PHE A 261 20.63 31.20 -21.10
CA PHE A 261 20.56 30.89 -19.66
C PHE A 261 19.45 29.87 -19.33
N PHE A 262 18.22 30.10 -19.79
CA PHE A 262 17.12 29.15 -19.54
C PHE A 262 17.38 27.78 -20.18
N ALA A 263 17.99 27.74 -21.36
CA ALA A 263 18.35 26.50 -22.03
C ALA A 263 19.37 25.69 -21.22
N ILE A 264 20.44 26.33 -20.71
CA ILE A 264 21.41 25.70 -19.81
C ILE A 264 20.73 25.22 -18.54
N PHE A 265 19.94 26.08 -17.90
CA PHE A 265 19.24 25.76 -16.66
C PHE A 265 18.32 24.53 -16.81
N TYR A 266 17.45 24.52 -17.81
CA TYR A 266 16.54 23.39 -18.03
C TYR A 266 17.27 22.11 -18.47
N THR A 267 18.42 22.23 -19.14
CA THR A 267 19.30 21.07 -19.42
C THR A 267 19.86 20.48 -18.13
N LEU A 268 20.37 21.31 -17.22
CA LEU A 268 20.89 20.86 -15.92
C LEU A 268 19.80 20.24 -15.05
N VAL A 269 18.58 20.80 -15.08
CA VAL A 269 17.42 20.18 -14.42
C VAL A 269 17.11 18.82 -15.02
N ALA A 270 17.06 18.68 -16.35
CA ALA A 270 16.81 17.39 -16.99
C ALA A 270 17.89 16.35 -16.65
N LEU A 271 19.16 16.76 -16.60
CA LEU A 271 20.27 15.92 -16.18
C LEU A 271 20.15 15.50 -14.70
N GLY A 272 19.85 16.46 -13.82
CA GLY A 272 19.63 16.19 -12.39
C GLY A 272 18.46 15.23 -12.17
N THR A 273 17.35 15.44 -12.87
CA THR A 273 16.19 14.53 -12.86
C THR A 273 16.59 13.12 -13.27
N PHE A 274 17.35 12.95 -14.36
CA PHE A 274 17.83 11.65 -14.80
C PHE A 274 18.71 10.96 -13.75
N ILE A 275 19.67 11.69 -13.16
CA ILE A 275 20.55 11.16 -12.13
C ILE A 275 19.73 10.71 -10.92
N VAL A 276 18.82 11.54 -10.40
CA VAL A 276 18.00 11.20 -9.24
C VAL A 276 17.06 10.03 -9.53
N GLN A 277 16.44 9.99 -10.72
CA GLN A 277 15.58 8.88 -11.14
C GLN A 277 16.33 7.53 -11.19
N THR A 278 17.56 7.53 -11.72
CA THR A 278 18.35 6.30 -11.90
C THR A 278 19.05 5.82 -10.63
N THR A 279 19.41 6.73 -9.72
CA THR A 279 20.22 6.40 -8.53
C THR A 279 19.45 6.44 -7.21
N LEU A 280 18.60 7.46 -6.99
CA LEU A 280 17.98 7.73 -5.69
C LEU A 280 16.52 7.24 -5.59
N SER A 281 15.79 7.14 -6.72
CA SER A 281 14.35 6.83 -6.69
C SER A 281 14.03 5.51 -5.96
N ARG A 282 14.75 4.44 -6.30
CA ARG A 282 14.61 3.13 -5.63
C ARG A 282 14.90 3.22 -4.14
N HIS A 283 15.99 3.88 -3.77
CA HIS A 283 16.41 4.02 -2.37
C HIS A 283 15.36 4.77 -1.54
N PHE A 284 14.82 5.87 -2.07
CA PHE A 284 13.79 6.66 -1.39
C PHE A 284 12.51 5.85 -1.18
N LEU A 285 12.06 5.15 -2.22
CA LEU A 285 10.85 4.33 -2.15
C LEU A 285 10.99 3.15 -1.18
N GLU A 286 12.09 2.39 -1.27
CA GLU A 286 12.30 1.18 -0.47
C GLU A 286 12.69 1.49 1.00
N ARG A 287 13.51 2.52 1.25
CA ARG A 287 14.03 2.80 2.61
C ARG A 287 13.31 3.91 3.35
N LEU A 288 12.93 4.99 2.66
CA LEU A 288 12.28 6.14 3.30
C LEU A 288 10.76 6.01 3.27
N GLY A 289 10.23 5.16 2.39
CA GLY A 289 8.80 4.93 2.23
C GLY A 289 8.11 6.00 1.39
N LEU A 290 6.83 5.76 1.14
CA LEU A 290 6.03 6.51 0.16
C LEU A 290 5.81 7.98 0.57
N ALA A 291 5.38 8.22 1.81
CA ALA A 291 5.07 9.55 2.31
C ALA A 291 6.29 10.49 2.32
N ARG A 292 7.48 9.97 2.69
CA ARG A 292 8.73 10.76 2.68
C ARG A 292 9.22 11.01 1.26
N THR A 293 9.05 10.04 0.36
CA THR A 293 9.39 10.20 -1.06
C THR A 293 8.56 11.31 -1.69
N VAL A 294 7.25 11.32 -1.49
CA VAL A 294 6.37 12.41 -1.98
C VAL A 294 6.61 13.71 -1.21
N GLY A 295 6.89 13.63 0.09
CA GLY A 295 7.25 14.78 0.93
C GLY A 295 8.58 15.45 0.56
N SER A 296 9.40 14.84 -0.30
CA SER A 296 10.66 15.44 -0.74
C SER A 296 10.45 16.73 -1.53
N LEU A 297 9.38 16.87 -2.31
CA LEU A 297 9.10 18.09 -3.09
C LEU A 297 8.79 19.31 -2.20
N PRO A 298 7.79 19.27 -1.30
CA PRO A 298 7.56 20.42 -0.42
C PRO A 298 8.78 20.68 0.49
N LEU A 299 9.55 19.64 0.88
CA LEU A 299 10.81 19.86 1.59
C LEU A 299 11.84 20.61 0.73
N ALA A 300 12.02 20.21 -0.52
CA ALA A 300 12.91 20.85 -1.49
C ALA A 300 12.53 22.32 -1.73
N VAL A 301 11.23 22.61 -1.89
CA VAL A 301 10.73 23.98 -2.06
C VAL A 301 10.93 24.81 -0.80
N TYR A 302 10.71 24.24 0.39
CA TYR A 302 10.96 24.93 1.66
C TYR A 302 12.44 25.24 1.86
N VAL A 303 13.33 24.25 1.74
CA VAL A 303 14.79 24.42 1.91
C VAL A 303 15.35 25.37 0.85
N GLY A 304 14.93 25.22 -0.40
CA GLY A 304 15.28 26.13 -1.49
C GLY A 304 14.80 27.55 -1.22
N GLY A 305 13.56 27.73 -0.75
CA GLY A 305 13.00 29.02 -0.40
C GLY A 305 13.75 29.71 0.75
N VAL A 306 14.13 28.97 1.80
CA VAL A 306 14.98 29.48 2.89
C VAL A 306 16.34 29.94 2.35
N GLY A 307 16.98 29.13 1.49
CA GLY A 307 18.25 29.50 0.86
C GLY A 307 18.15 30.76 0.00
N ALA A 308 17.09 30.87 -0.80
CA ALA A 308 16.82 32.04 -1.65
C ALA A 308 16.50 33.30 -0.83
N ALA A 309 15.85 33.16 0.33
CA ALA A 309 15.57 34.27 1.24
C ALA A 309 16.82 34.72 2.02
N ALA A 310 17.67 33.78 2.43
CA ALA A 310 18.88 34.07 3.20
C ALA A 310 19.97 34.73 2.36
N ILE A 311 20.12 34.32 1.10
CA ILE A 311 21.11 34.87 0.17
C ILE A 311 20.39 35.28 -1.12
N PRO A 312 19.75 36.46 -1.18
CA PRO A 312 19.00 36.89 -2.36
C PRO A 312 19.89 37.01 -3.60
N GLY A 313 19.46 36.43 -4.71
CA GLY A 313 20.15 36.55 -5.99
C GLY A 313 19.83 35.40 -6.94
N LEU A 314 20.36 35.47 -8.16
CA LEU A 314 20.10 34.44 -9.18
C LEU A 314 20.64 33.04 -8.80
N PRO A 315 21.86 32.86 -8.24
CA PRO A 315 22.35 31.52 -7.92
C PRO A 315 21.46 30.78 -6.91
N SER A 316 21.01 31.46 -5.84
CA SER A 316 20.14 30.86 -4.83
C SER A 316 18.74 30.60 -5.37
N ALA A 317 18.18 31.51 -6.18
CA ALA A 317 16.88 31.31 -6.84
C ALA A 317 16.93 30.16 -7.85
N ALA A 318 18.02 30.05 -8.63
CA ALA A 318 18.25 28.95 -9.58
C ALA A 318 18.42 27.61 -8.84
N LEU A 319 19.18 27.57 -7.76
CA LEU A 319 19.29 26.36 -6.92
C LEU A 319 17.95 25.96 -6.30
N ALA A 320 17.19 26.91 -5.76
CA ALA A 320 15.86 26.66 -5.20
C ALA A 320 14.89 26.10 -6.24
N ARG A 321 14.80 26.76 -7.40
CA ARG A 321 13.94 26.34 -8.50
C ARG A 321 14.38 25.00 -9.10
N GLY A 322 15.69 24.80 -9.25
CA GLY A 322 16.29 23.59 -9.78
C GLY A 322 16.07 22.38 -8.87
N LEU A 323 16.30 22.54 -7.55
CA LEU A 323 16.02 21.50 -6.55
C LEU A 323 14.54 21.12 -6.57
N GLY A 324 13.63 22.11 -6.54
CA GLY A 324 12.19 21.85 -6.67
C GLY A 324 11.83 21.12 -7.97
N ALA A 325 12.42 21.52 -9.11
CA ALA A 325 12.17 20.88 -10.41
C ALA A 325 12.62 19.41 -10.44
N VAL A 326 13.86 19.17 -10.04
CA VAL A 326 14.47 17.84 -10.05
C VAL A 326 13.66 16.91 -9.16
N THR A 327 13.30 17.35 -7.95
CA THR A 327 12.51 16.54 -7.02
C THR A 327 11.08 16.31 -7.50
N ASN A 328 10.44 17.30 -8.13
CA ASN A 328 9.11 17.17 -8.72
C ASN A 328 9.10 16.10 -9.83
N ASP A 329 10.02 16.23 -10.78
CA ASP A 329 10.05 15.40 -11.99
C ASP A 329 10.63 13.99 -11.74
N SER A 330 11.24 13.75 -10.57
CA SER A 330 11.80 12.44 -10.19
C SER A 330 11.04 11.79 -9.03
N LEU A 331 11.38 12.14 -7.78
CA LEU A 331 10.92 11.47 -6.56
C LEU A 331 9.43 11.66 -6.34
N PHE A 332 8.93 12.91 -6.46
CA PHE A 332 7.51 13.20 -6.28
C PHE A 332 6.66 12.44 -7.29
N ARG A 333 6.98 12.53 -8.59
CA ARG A 333 6.23 11.80 -9.62
C ARG A 333 6.28 10.28 -9.41
N SER A 334 7.43 9.73 -9.03
CA SER A 334 7.58 8.28 -8.76
C SER A 334 6.71 7.82 -7.59
N GLY A 335 6.73 8.54 -6.47
CA GLY A 335 5.86 8.22 -5.32
C GLY A 335 4.38 8.50 -5.60
N TYR A 336 4.08 9.57 -6.32
CA TYR A 336 2.72 9.94 -6.70
C TYR A 336 2.00 8.84 -7.48
N GLU A 337 2.66 8.17 -8.42
CA GLU A 337 2.04 7.07 -9.17
C GLU A 337 1.69 5.86 -8.29
N ILE A 338 2.51 5.58 -7.27
CA ILE A 338 2.27 4.49 -6.30
C ILE A 338 1.10 4.82 -5.36
N LEU A 339 0.88 6.10 -5.04
CA LEU A 339 -0.29 6.53 -4.28
C LEU A 339 -1.62 6.15 -4.96
N TYR A 340 -1.61 5.81 -6.24
CA TYR A 340 -2.78 5.30 -6.97
C TYR A 340 -2.97 3.78 -6.97
N THR A 341 -2.04 3.01 -6.42
CA THR A 341 -2.13 1.54 -6.35
C THR A 341 -3.36 1.02 -5.60
N PRO A 342 -3.71 1.53 -4.40
CA PRO A 342 -4.83 0.99 -3.62
C PRO A 342 -6.21 1.47 -4.08
N ILE A 343 -6.27 2.43 -5.01
CA ILE A 343 -7.54 3.03 -5.45
C ILE A 343 -8.23 2.09 -6.45
N PRO A 344 -9.53 1.78 -6.26
CA PRO A 344 -10.30 1.00 -7.21
C PRO A 344 -10.19 1.52 -8.65
N ALA A 345 -10.08 0.61 -9.63
CA ALA A 345 -9.81 0.96 -11.03
C ALA A 345 -10.86 1.91 -11.66
N ALA A 346 -12.11 1.88 -11.17
CA ALA A 346 -13.18 2.79 -11.58
C ALA A 346 -12.94 4.23 -11.09
N GLU A 347 -12.64 4.39 -9.79
CA GLU A 347 -12.34 5.68 -9.17
C GLU A 347 -11.03 6.28 -9.71
N LYS A 348 -9.99 5.45 -9.86
CA LYS A 348 -8.69 5.84 -10.42
C LYS A 348 -8.83 6.41 -11.83
N ARG A 349 -9.60 5.75 -12.71
CA ARG A 349 -9.80 6.22 -14.10
C ARG A 349 -10.53 7.56 -14.16
N ALA A 350 -11.53 7.77 -13.32
CA ALA A 350 -12.31 9.02 -13.29
C ALA A 350 -11.53 10.20 -12.69
N THR A 351 -10.69 9.96 -11.68
CA THR A 351 -10.03 11.03 -10.92
C THR A 351 -8.60 11.34 -11.34
N LYS A 352 -7.85 10.37 -11.92
CA LYS A 352 -6.42 10.57 -12.23
C LYS A 352 -6.16 11.76 -13.15
N SER A 353 -6.90 11.90 -14.26
CA SER A 353 -6.70 13.04 -15.17
C SER A 353 -7.00 14.40 -14.50
N PHE A 354 -8.03 14.44 -13.65
CA PHE A 354 -8.38 15.64 -12.89
C PHE A 354 -7.30 16.02 -11.87
N VAL A 355 -6.70 15.04 -11.19
CA VAL A 355 -5.61 15.32 -10.23
C VAL A 355 -4.29 15.60 -10.94
N ASP A 356 -3.91 14.77 -11.93
CA ASP A 356 -2.65 14.90 -12.67
C ASP A 356 -2.54 16.24 -13.40
N VAL A 357 -3.62 16.70 -14.03
CA VAL A 357 -3.59 17.89 -14.89
C VAL A 357 -4.43 19.01 -14.30
N GLY A 358 -5.68 18.72 -13.92
CA GLY A 358 -6.60 19.73 -13.42
C GLY A 358 -6.09 20.43 -12.16
N CYS A 359 -5.63 19.67 -11.15
CA CYS A 359 -5.15 20.24 -9.88
C CYS A 359 -3.83 21.00 -10.04
N GLU A 360 -2.97 20.59 -10.97
CA GLU A 360 -1.75 21.32 -11.32
C GLU A 360 -2.08 22.67 -11.99
N ARG A 361 -2.97 22.67 -13.01
CA ARG A 361 -3.40 23.90 -13.68
C ARG A 361 -4.19 24.84 -12.76
N LEU A 362 -5.02 24.29 -11.87
CA LEU A 362 -5.68 25.08 -10.82
C LEU A 362 -4.65 25.70 -9.86
N GLY A 363 -3.58 24.97 -9.54
CA GLY A 363 -2.45 25.51 -8.79
C GLY A 363 -1.76 26.65 -9.53
N ASP A 364 -1.53 26.51 -10.84
CA ASP A 364 -0.95 27.59 -11.66
C ASP A 364 -1.84 28.85 -11.65
N LEU A 365 -3.16 28.68 -11.77
CA LEU A 365 -4.14 29.75 -11.71
C LEU A 365 -4.12 30.46 -10.35
N VAL A 366 -4.22 29.71 -9.24
CA VAL A 366 -4.21 30.25 -7.89
C VAL A 366 -2.88 30.92 -7.58
N GLY A 367 -1.76 30.31 -7.95
CA GLY A 367 -0.44 30.89 -7.76
C GLY A 367 -0.23 32.16 -8.58
N GLY A 368 -0.72 32.20 -9.82
CA GLY A 368 -0.75 33.42 -10.64
C GLY A 368 -1.53 34.55 -9.96
N VAL A 369 -2.73 34.26 -9.44
CA VAL A 369 -3.55 35.25 -8.70
C VAL A 369 -2.85 35.72 -7.42
N LEU A 370 -2.21 34.81 -6.67
CA LEU A 370 -1.46 35.15 -5.46
C LEU A 370 -0.27 36.06 -5.76
N ILE A 371 0.55 35.71 -6.76
CA ILE A 371 1.70 36.52 -7.16
C ILE A 371 1.23 37.89 -7.65
N TRP A 372 0.18 37.93 -8.49
CA TRP A 372 -0.43 39.19 -8.94
C TRP A 372 -0.89 40.07 -7.76
N SER A 373 -1.58 39.49 -6.78
CA SER A 373 -2.06 40.20 -5.59
C SER A 373 -0.90 40.73 -4.73
N ILE A 374 0.18 39.96 -4.59
CA ILE A 374 1.40 40.38 -3.87
C ILE A 374 2.08 41.55 -4.58
N LEU A 375 2.22 41.46 -5.91
CA LEU A 375 2.82 42.53 -6.70
C LEU A 375 1.99 43.82 -6.66
N PHE A 376 0.67 43.70 -6.67
CA PHE A 376 -0.24 44.85 -6.56
C PHE A 376 -0.15 45.52 -5.19
N SER A 377 -0.09 44.74 -4.12
CA SER A 377 -0.09 45.25 -2.74
C SER A 377 1.26 45.82 -2.28
N SER A 378 2.38 45.20 -2.67
CA SER A 378 3.73 45.64 -2.27
C SER A 378 4.76 45.30 -3.35
N PRO A 379 4.96 46.19 -4.35
CA PRO A 379 5.94 45.96 -5.41
C PRO A 379 7.36 45.78 -4.88
N VAL A 380 7.75 46.57 -3.87
CA VAL A 380 9.10 46.60 -3.28
C VAL A 380 9.44 45.32 -2.53
N HIS A 381 8.47 44.73 -1.81
CA HIS A 381 8.68 43.51 -1.01
C HIS A 381 8.10 42.26 -1.67
N SER A 382 7.84 42.32 -2.97
CA SER A 382 7.17 41.23 -3.70
C SER A 382 7.93 39.91 -3.66
N ILE A 383 9.24 39.91 -3.92
CA ILE A 383 10.09 38.70 -3.89
C ILE A 383 10.07 38.00 -2.52
N PRO A 384 10.41 38.66 -1.39
CA PRO A 384 10.39 38.00 -0.09
C PRO A 384 8.99 37.53 0.32
N MET A 385 7.92 38.26 -0.05
CA MET A 385 6.55 37.83 0.19
C MET A 385 6.17 36.58 -0.61
N VAL A 386 6.54 36.50 -1.90
CA VAL A 386 6.33 35.30 -2.73
C VAL A 386 7.08 34.10 -2.16
N LEU A 387 8.33 34.28 -1.71
CA LEU A 387 9.10 33.22 -1.04
C LEU A 387 8.42 32.80 0.27
N ALA A 388 7.97 33.74 1.11
CA ALA A 388 7.29 33.45 2.37
C ALA A 388 6.00 32.63 2.16
N VAL A 389 5.19 33.00 1.16
CA VAL A 389 3.99 32.25 0.79
C VAL A 389 4.35 30.85 0.29
N ALA A 390 5.34 30.73 -0.61
CA ALA A 390 5.79 29.43 -1.11
C ALA A 390 6.29 28.51 0.02
N MET A 391 7.04 29.05 0.98
CA MET A 391 7.50 28.33 2.17
C MET A 391 6.33 27.90 3.08
N GLY A 392 5.38 28.80 3.35
CA GLY A 392 4.19 28.48 4.15
C GLY A 392 3.34 27.37 3.53
N LEU A 393 3.11 27.43 2.21
CA LEU A 393 2.41 26.38 1.46
C LEU A 393 3.19 25.06 1.45
N SER A 394 4.53 25.11 1.43
CA SER A 394 5.38 23.92 1.53
C SER A 394 5.29 23.25 2.90
N ILE A 395 5.22 24.02 3.99
CA ILE A 395 4.97 23.48 5.34
C ILE A 395 3.61 22.79 5.38
N ALA A 396 2.57 23.40 4.81
CA ALA A 396 1.25 22.77 4.68
C ALA A 396 1.33 21.47 3.84
N GLY A 397 2.09 21.47 2.74
CA GLY A 397 2.35 20.28 1.92
C GLY A 397 2.99 19.14 2.71
N LEU A 398 3.99 19.43 3.56
CA LEU A 398 4.60 18.44 4.45
C LEU A 398 3.64 17.87 5.50
N TRP A 399 2.65 18.65 5.93
CA TRP A 399 1.60 18.14 6.80
C TRP A 399 0.65 17.19 6.05
N PHE A 400 0.27 17.54 4.82
CA PHE A 400 -0.59 16.68 3.99
C PHE A 400 0.09 15.37 3.59
N THR A 401 1.41 15.34 3.38
CA THR A 401 2.13 14.09 3.05
C THR A 401 2.07 13.09 4.20
N ARG A 402 2.15 13.54 5.46
CA ARG A 402 1.96 12.68 6.64
C ARG A 402 0.54 12.13 6.73
N ARG A 403 -0.46 12.96 6.42
CA ARG A 403 -1.87 12.56 6.41
C ARG A 403 -2.18 11.54 5.30
N LEU A 404 -1.49 11.63 4.16
CA LEU A 404 -1.62 10.67 3.07
C LEU A 404 -1.14 9.28 3.45
N ASP A 405 -0.11 9.14 4.28
CA ASP A 405 0.39 7.83 4.73
C ASP A 405 -0.69 7.04 5.48
N GLN A 406 -1.38 7.71 6.41
CA GLN A 406 -2.51 7.12 7.13
C GLN A 406 -3.69 6.80 6.18
N GLY A 407 -4.00 7.72 5.28
CA GLY A 407 -5.04 7.51 4.27
C GLY A 407 -4.72 6.38 3.28
N TYR A 408 -3.44 6.12 3.02
CA TYR A 408 -2.97 5.04 2.17
C TYR A 408 -3.30 3.67 2.76
N ILE A 409 -3.01 3.47 4.05
CA ILE A 409 -3.33 2.23 4.77
C ILE A 409 -4.84 1.98 4.75
N VAL A 410 -5.64 3.00 5.07
CA VAL A 410 -7.11 2.89 5.04
C VAL A 410 -7.62 2.56 3.62
N SER A 411 -6.97 3.11 2.58
CA SER A 411 -7.32 2.84 1.19
C SER A 411 -6.92 1.41 0.78
N LEU A 412 -5.76 0.91 1.24
CA LEU A 412 -5.34 -0.49 1.08
C LEU A 412 -6.34 -1.43 1.74
N GLU A 413 -6.76 -1.15 2.98
CA GLU A 413 -7.77 -1.95 3.68
C GLU A 413 -9.10 -1.99 2.92
N ARG A 414 -9.54 -0.85 2.39
CA ARG A 414 -10.75 -0.77 1.55
C ARG A 414 -10.56 -1.54 0.23
N GLY A 415 -9.40 -1.43 -0.39
CA GLY A 415 -9.04 -2.19 -1.60
C GLY A 415 -9.08 -3.70 -1.36
N LEU A 416 -8.49 -4.16 -0.26
CA LEU A 416 -8.53 -5.55 0.18
C LEU A 416 -9.98 -6.03 0.39
N ARG A 417 -10.81 -5.26 1.11
CA ARG A 417 -12.23 -5.58 1.32
C ARG A 417 -13.01 -5.70 0.02
N ASN A 418 -12.86 -4.74 -0.88
CA ASN A 418 -13.57 -4.76 -2.17
C ASN A 418 -13.16 -5.97 -3.02
N ARG A 419 -11.88 -6.34 -3.01
CA ARG A 419 -11.36 -7.51 -3.74
C ARG A 419 -11.77 -8.84 -3.11
N ALA A 420 -11.84 -8.90 -1.79
CA ALA A 420 -12.35 -10.07 -1.07
C ALA A 420 -13.80 -10.37 -1.44
N VAL A 421 -14.64 -9.33 -1.55
CA VAL A 421 -16.03 -9.47 -2.04
C VAL A 421 -16.07 -10.00 -3.47
N GLU A 422 -15.18 -9.54 -4.37
CA GLU A 422 -15.10 -10.08 -5.74
C GLU A 422 -14.72 -11.57 -5.76
N LEU A 423 -13.82 -12.01 -4.88
CA LEU A 423 -13.39 -13.41 -4.76
C LEU A 423 -14.47 -14.30 -4.15
N ASP A 424 -15.11 -13.86 -3.06
CA ASP A 424 -16.23 -14.59 -2.43
C ASP A 424 -17.40 -14.75 -3.42
N LEU A 425 -17.63 -13.76 -4.31
CA LEU A 425 -18.63 -13.85 -5.39
C LEU A 425 -18.22 -14.77 -6.55
N ALA A 426 -16.92 -15.00 -6.75
CA ALA A 426 -16.39 -15.85 -7.82
C ALA A 426 -16.31 -17.33 -7.41
N GLU A 427 -16.13 -17.62 -6.12
CA GLU A 427 -16.14 -18.99 -5.57
C GLU A 427 -17.57 -19.56 -5.39
N VAL A 428 -18.59 -18.71 -5.32
CA VAL A 428 -20.00 -19.15 -5.28
C VAL A 428 -20.50 -19.48 -6.69
N GLN A 429 -20.41 -20.75 -7.08
CA GLN A 429 -20.84 -21.25 -8.40
C GLN A 429 -22.37 -21.28 -8.61
N ASP A 430 -23.20 -21.17 -7.56
CA ASP A 430 -24.65 -21.35 -7.68
C ASP A 430 -25.43 -20.03 -7.81
N SER A 431 -26.23 -19.93 -8.87
CA SER A 431 -26.94 -18.70 -9.31
C SER A 431 -28.07 -18.26 -8.36
N THR A 432 -28.65 -19.21 -7.62
CA THR A 432 -29.70 -19.01 -6.62
C THR A 432 -29.13 -18.44 -5.30
N THR A 433 -27.93 -18.86 -4.91
CA THR A 433 -27.21 -18.34 -3.74
C THR A 433 -26.66 -16.94 -3.99
N ARG A 434 -26.19 -16.66 -5.22
CA ARG A 434 -25.69 -15.34 -5.62
C ARG A 434 -26.75 -14.23 -5.47
N SER A 435 -28.01 -14.52 -5.78
CA SER A 435 -29.11 -13.57 -5.63
C SER A 435 -29.58 -13.39 -4.18
N ALA A 436 -29.47 -14.43 -3.35
CA ALA A 436 -29.70 -14.33 -1.90
C ALA A 436 -28.60 -13.53 -1.19
N VAL A 437 -27.31 -13.77 -1.50
CA VAL A 437 -26.17 -13.03 -0.92
C VAL A 437 -26.17 -11.56 -1.35
N LEU A 438 -26.52 -11.25 -2.60
CA LEU A 438 -26.67 -9.85 -3.06
C LEU A 438 -27.83 -9.13 -2.36
N ARG A 439 -28.90 -9.85 -1.97
CA ARG A 439 -29.99 -9.27 -1.15
C ARG A 439 -29.54 -9.05 0.29
N THR A 440 -28.81 -9.99 0.90
CA THR A 440 -28.33 -9.84 2.29
C THR A 440 -27.23 -8.78 2.42
N ALA A 441 -26.32 -8.68 1.45
CA ALA A 441 -25.25 -7.67 1.43
C ALA A 441 -25.78 -6.23 1.22
N ASN A 442 -26.94 -6.07 0.57
CA ASN A 442 -27.63 -4.77 0.51
C ASN A 442 -28.37 -4.45 1.82
N ILE A 443 -28.81 -5.46 2.58
CA ILE A 443 -29.46 -5.28 3.88
C ILE A 443 -28.45 -4.84 4.95
N THR A 444 -27.18 -5.22 4.88
CA THR A 444 -26.15 -4.73 5.82
C THR A 444 -25.78 -3.26 5.65
N ARG A 445 -26.34 -2.58 4.63
CA ARG A 445 -26.16 -1.15 4.36
C ARG A 445 -27.21 -0.27 5.05
N GLU A 446 -28.30 -0.85 5.54
CA GLU A 446 -29.29 -0.19 6.39
C GLU A 446 -29.35 -0.90 7.74
N GLY A 447 -29.21 -0.14 8.82
CA GLY A 447 -29.04 -0.70 10.14
C GLY A 447 -30.23 -1.54 10.63
N THR A 448 -29.88 -2.36 11.62
CA THR A 448 -30.70 -2.87 12.74
C THR A 448 -31.40 -4.23 12.58
N LEU A 449 -31.31 -4.99 13.68
CA LEU A 449 -32.12 -6.13 14.16
C LEU A 449 -31.67 -7.53 13.65
N VAL A 450 -31.52 -8.58 14.48
CA VAL A 450 -32.16 -8.92 15.76
C VAL A 450 -31.18 -9.67 16.68
N ALA A 451 -31.17 -9.24 17.94
CA ALA A 451 -30.67 -9.99 19.09
C ALA A 451 -31.64 -11.13 19.43
N SER A 452 -31.15 -12.37 19.49
CA SER A 452 -31.82 -13.44 20.23
C SER A 452 -30.77 -14.42 20.72
N TYR A 453 -30.26 -14.20 21.94
CA TYR A 453 -29.75 -15.17 22.94
C TYR A 453 -29.18 -14.42 24.16
N ALA A 454 -29.88 -13.38 24.62
CA ALA A 454 -29.61 -12.71 25.89
C ALA A 454 -30.91 -12.68 26.70
N ALA A 455 -31.27 -13.84 27.24
CA ALA A 455 -32.34 -13.96 28.22
C ALA A 455 -31.85 -14.88 29.34
N SER A 456 -31.03 -14.32 30.24
CA SER A 456 -31.00 -14.61 31.67
C SER A 456 -29.88 -13.80 32.31
N GLY A 457 -30.22 -12.59 32.76
CA GLY A 457 -29.30 -11.70 33.45
C GLY A 457 -29.91 -10.35 33.72
N SER A 458 -30.86 -10.26 34.66
CA SER A 458 -31.08 -9.03 35.43
C SER A 458 -31.94 -9.27 36.67
N THR A 459 -31.28 -9.58 37.78
CA THR A 459 -31.60 -9.01 39.08
C THR A 459 -30.42 -9.29 39.98
N VAL A 460 -29.64 -8.25 40.30
CA VAL A 460 -29.09 -7.88 41.62
C VAL A 460 -27.97 -6.87 41.34
N LEU A 461 -28.34 -5.61 41.10
CA LEU A 461 -27.47 -4.45 41.28
C LEU A 461 -28.35 -3.27 41.74
N SER A 462 -28.80 -3.36 42.98
CA SER A 462 -29.28 -2.21 43.75
C SER A 462 -29.11 -2.49 45.24
N GLN A 463 -27.86 -2.44 45.71
CA GLN A 463 -27.50 -2.16 47.11
C GLN A 463 -25.98 -2.03 47.19
N ALA A 464 -25.48 -0.89 46.73
CA ALA A 464 -24.14 -0.39 47.04
C ALA A 464 -24.31 1.02 47.60
N ALA A 465 -24.91 1.10 48.78
CA ALA A 465 -24.89 2.28 49.63
C ALA A 465 -25.08 1.81 51.07
N GLY A 466 -24.00 1.84 51.85
CA GLY A 466 -24.03 1.66 53.30
C GLY A 466 -23.67 0.26 53.78
N ILE A 467 -22.38 -0.09 53.79
CA ILE A 467 -21.83 -0.92 54.85
C ILE A 467 -20.49 -0.30 55.27
N ASN A 468 -20.55 0.57 56.27
CA ASN A 468 -19.46 0.65 57.23
C ASN A 468 -19.41 -0.72 57.92
N SER A 469 -18.33 -1.46 57.72
CA SER A 469 -18.00 -2.57 58.62
C SER A 469 -16.50 -2.59 58.78
N GLU A 470 -16.14 -2.34 60.03
CA GLU A 470 -14.83 -2.44 60.63
C GLU A 470 -14.17 -3.75 60.20
N VAL A 471 -12.94 -3.64 59.69
CA VAL A 471 -12.05 -4.79 59.52
C VAL A 471 -11.62 -5.23 60.92
N SER A 472 -12.45 -6.07 61.55
CA SER A 472 -12.05 -6.82 62.72
C SER A 472 -11.08 -7.89 62.28
N ALA A 473 -9.85 -7.85 62.78
CA ALA A 473 -8.87 -8.92 62.62
C ALA A 473 -9.53 -10.25 63.01
N ALA A 474 -9.54 -11.21 62.08
CA ALA A 474 -10.10 -12.53 62.31
C ALA A 474 -9.40 -13.19 63.50
N GLY A 475 -10.17 -13.52 64.54
CA GLY A 475 -9.70 -14.31 65.66
C GLY A 475 -9.17 -15.67 65.21
N ARG A 476 -8.26 -16.25 66.01
CA ARG A 476 -7.75 -17.62 65.81
C ARG A 476 -8.92 -18.56 65.52
N PRO A 477 -8.90 -19.34 64.42
CA PRO A 477 -9.92 -20.34 64.18
C PRO A 477 -9.95 -21.33 65.36
N GLN A 478 -11.14 -21.56 65.93
CA GLN A 478 -11.32 -22.55 66.98
C GLN A 478 -11.06 -23.95 66.41
N PRO A 479 -10.37 -24.85 67.14
CA PRO A 479 -10.21 -26.23 66.71
C PRO A 479 -11.58 -26.91 66.69
N THR A 480 -12.10 -27.18 65.50
CA THR A 480 -13.21 -28.12 65.29
C THR A 480 -12.70 -29.55 65.48
N ASP A 481 -13.46 -30.37 66.20
CA ASP A 481 -13.21 -31.81 66.33
C ASP A 481 -13.01 -32.47 64.96
N PRO A 482 -12.14 -33.49 64.84
CA PRO A 482 -11.90 -34.18 63.58
C PRO A 482 -13.18 -34.92 63.14
N VAL A 483 -13.92 -34.31 62.22
CA VAL A 483 -15.00 -35.01 61.51
C VAL A 483 -14.34 -36.12 60.67
N LEU A 484 -14.51 -37.37 61.11
CA LEU A 484 -13.94 -38.59 60.50
C LEU A 484 -14.33 -38.81 59.01
N ALA A 485 -15.21 -37.99 58.44
CA ALA A 485 -15.66 -38.11 57.05
C ALA A 485 -15.95 -36.74 56.41
N ASP A 486 -14.96 -35.86 56.36
CA ASP A 486 -15.04 -34.62 55.57
C ASP A 486 -15.50 -34.94 54.12
N PRO A 487 -16.65 -34.39 53.67
CA PRO A 487 -17.13 -34.55 52.30
C PRO A 487 -16.10 -34.12 51.24
N VAL A 488 -15.30 -33.09 51.52
CA VAL A 488 -14.24 -32.63 50.62
C VAL A 488 -13.13 -33.68 50.55
N ALA A 489 -12.63 -34.15 51.70
CA ALA A 489 -11.64 -35.23 51.75
C ALA A 489 -12.07 -36.51 50.99
N ARG A 490 -13.36 -36.90 51.08
CA ARG A 490 -13.89 -38.04 50.29
C ARG A 490 -13.85 -37.78 48.78
N LYS A 491 -14.25 -36.58 48.34
CA LYS A 491 -14.18 -36.19 46.92
C LYS A 491 -12.74 -36.14 46.43
N VAL A 492 -11.81 -35.60 47.23
CA VAL A 492 -10.38 -35.61 46.92
C VAL A 492 -9.84 -37.04 46.78
N ALA A 493 -10.20 -37.94 47.69
CA ALA A 493 -9.79 -39.35 47.62
C ALA A 493 -10.32 -40.03 46.34
N ALA A 494 -11.57 -39.74 45.95
CA ALA A 494 -12.15 -40.26 44.71
C ALA A 494 -11.47 -39.68 43.46
N LEU A 495 -11.18 -38.37 43.42
CA LEU A 495 -10.46 -37.73 42.32
C LEU A 495 -9.02 -38.24 42.17
N ARG A 496 -8.38 -38.64 43.27
CA ARG A 496 -7.01 -39.19 43.29
C ARG A 496 -6.95 -40.71 43.14
N SER A 497 -8.09 -41.39 43.03
CA SER A 497 -8.16 -42.86 43.05
C SER A 497 -7.58 -43.55 41.81
N GLY A 498 -7.39 -42.82 40.71
CA GLY A 498 -6.98 -43.39 39.42
C GLY A 498 -8.07 -44.22 38.73
N ASP A 499 -9.29 -44.26 39.28
CA ASP A 499 -10.42 -45.00 38.74
C ASP A 499 -11.36 -44.04 37.97
N ALA A 500 -11.42 -44.20 36.65
CA ALA A 500 -12.19 -43.33 35.76
C ALA A 500 -13.68 -43.29 36.11
N ARG A 501 -14.25 -44.39 36.66
CA ARG A 501 -15.66 -44.45 37.06
C ARG A 501 -15.91 -43.59 38.30
N LYS A 502 -15.03 -43.68 39.30
CA LYS A 502 -15.13 -42.87 40.54
C LYS A 502 -14.91 -41.38 40.26
N VAL A 503 -13.96 -41.05 39.40
CA VAL A 503 -13.71 -39.68 38.95
C VAL A 503 -14.94 -39.12 38.24
N ARG A 504 -15.51 -39.86 37.29
CA ARG A 504 -16.71 -39.43 36.55
C ARG A 504 -17.91 -39.23 37.47
N GLN A 505 -18.13 -40.13 38.43
CA GLN A 505 -19.19 -39.99 39.42
C GLN A 505 -19.10 -38.65 40.18
N VAL A 506 -17.89 -38.24 40.59
CA VAL A 506 -17.68 -36.94 41.27
C VAL A 506 -17.90 -35.75 40.33
N LEU A 507 -17.55 -35.87 39.04
CA LEU A 507 -17.76 -34.80 38.05
C LEU A 507 -19.23 -34.63 37.66
N GLU A 508 -20.04 -35.69 37.74
CA GLU A 508 -21.48 -35.68 37.42
C GLU A 508 -22.36 -35.18 38.58
N GLU A 509 -21.82 -35.13 39.80
CA GLU A 509 -22.48 -34.51 40.95
C GLU A 509 -22.67 -33.01 40.70
N ARG A 510 -23.92 -32.58 40.42
CA ARG A 510 -24.31 -31.18 40.09
C ARG A 510 -24.13 -30.14 41.23
N SER A 511 -23.30 -30.41 42.22
CA SER A 511 -22.92 -29.41 43.23
C SER A 511 -21.91 -28.41 42.65
N SER A 512 -22.11 -27.11 42.88
CA SER A 512 -21.15 -26.06 42.48
C SER A 512 -19.74 -26.45 42.93
N LEU A 513 -18.78 -26.42 42.02
CA LEU A 513 -17.41 -26.82 42.32
C LEU A 513 -16.86 -26.02 43.51
N ASP A 514 -16.47 -26.72 44.56
CA ASP A 514 -15.71 -26.10 45.65
C ASP A 514 -14.32 -25.73 45.12
N VAL A 515 -13.88 -24.48 45.37
CA VAL A 515 -12.58 -23.94 44.96
C VAL A 515 -11.44 -24.80 45.52
N THR A 516 -11.67 -25.48 46.65
CA THR A 516 -10.71 -26.41 47.28
C THR A 516 -10.39 -27.63 46.41
N LEU A 517 -11.30 -28.05 45.52
CA LEU A 517 -11.11 -29.21 44.63
C LEU A 517 -10.35 -28.87 43.34
N ALA A 518 -10.12 -27.58 43.06
CA ALA A 518 -9.55 -27.13 41.80
C ALA A 518 -8.13 -27.68 41.52
N PRO A 519 -7.16 -27.73 42.47
CA PRO A 519 -5.84 -28.31 42.20
C PRO A 519 -5.91 -29.79 41.79
N HIS A 520 -6.83 -30.55 42.38
CA HIS A 520 -7.02 -31.96 42.08
C HIS A 520 -7.62 -32.16 40.68
N LEU A 521 -8.58 -31.33 40.30
CA LEU A 521 -9.15 -31.35 38.94
C LEU A 521 -8.16 -30.89 37.88
N ILE A 522 -7.33 -29.89 38.18
CA ILE A 522 -6.26 -29.44 37.28
C ILE A 522 -5.28 -30.58 37.01
N SER A 523 -4.90 -31.36 38.03
CA SER A 523 -4.00 -32.52 37.84
C SER A 523 -4.59 -33.60 36.92
N LEU A 524 -5.92 -33.76 36.90
CA LEU A 524 -6.62 -34.70 36.01
C LEU A 524 -6.62 -34.27 34.54
N LEU A 525 -6.26 -33.01 34.23
CA LEU A 525 -6.03 -32.60 32.84
C LEU A 525 -4.85 -33.33 32.20
N ALA A 526 -3.95 -33.94 32.98
CA ALA A 526 -2.90 -34.79 32.43
C ALA A 526 -3.44 -36.12 31.86
N TRP A 527 -4.63 -36.54 32.28
CA TRP A 527 -5.21 -37.82 31.90
C TRP A 527 -6.12 -37.66 30.67
N ASP A 528 -5.67 -38.17 29.53
CA ASP A 528 -6.33 -38.00 28.23
C ASP A 528 -7.79 -38.48 28.19
N GLU A 529 -8.11 -39.59 28.87
CA GLU A 529 -9.47 -40.13 28.93
C GLU A 529 -10.42 -39.22 29.75
N MET A 530 -9.90 -38.56 30.78
CA MET A 530 -10.71 -37.74 31.71
C MET A 530 -10.76 -36.26 31.35
N ALA A 531 -9.78 -35.75 30.59
CA ALA A 531 -9.73 -34.35 30.21
C ALA A 531 -11.04 -33.81 29.56
N PRO A 532 -11.71 -34.51 28.63
CA PRO A 532 -12.98 -34.03 28.04
C PRO A 532 -14.11 -33.85 29.05
N HIS A 533 -14.09 -34.61 30.15
CA HIS A 533 -15.08 -34.51 31.23
C HIS A 533 -14.70 -33.45 32.27
N VAL A 534 -13.41 -33.23 32.50
CA VAL A 534 -12.89 -32.26 33.48
C VAL A 534 -12.95 -30.82 32.95
N VAL A 535 -12.65 -30.61 31.66
CA VAL A 535 -12.61 -29.26 31.05
C VAL A 535 -13.93 -28.49 31.21
N PRO A 536 -15.12 -29.06 30.92
CA PRO A 536 -16.40 -28.36 31.11
C PRO A 536 -16.65 -27.95 32.56
N VAL A 537 -16.28 -28.80 33.52
CA VAL A 537 -16.44 -28.54 34.96
C VAL A 537 -15.52 -27.39 35.39
N LEU A 538 -14.25 -27.43 34.99
CA LEU A 538 -13.32 -26.33 35.26
C LEU A 538 -13.77 -25.02 34.61
N ARG A 539 -14.30 -25.05 33.37
CA ARG A 539 -14.82 -23.88 32.65
C ARG A 539 -15.92 -23.12 33.41
N GLN A 540 -16.75 -23.82 34.19
CA GLN A 540 -17.78 -23.20 35.02
C GLN A 540 -17.20 -22.48 36.25
N ALA A 541 -16.07 -22.97 36.77
CA ALA A 541 -15.42 -22.45 37.98
C ALA A 541 -14.37 -21.35 37.71
N VAL A 542 -13.92 -21.18 36.46
CA VAL A 542 -12.80 -20.28 36.07
C VAL A 542 -12.87 -18.88 36.67
N PRO A 543 -14.03 -18.17 36.73
CA PRO A 543 -14.07 -16.83 37.33
C PRO A 543 -13.51 -16.77 38.75
N ARG A 544 -13.58 -17.87 39.51
CA ARG A 544 -13.08 -17.98 40.90
C ARG A 544 -11.67 -18.57 41.00
N ILE A 545 -11.24 -19.35 40.00
CA ILE A 545 -9.97 -20.11 40.03
C ILE A 545 -8.94 -19.66 39.00
N ALA A 546 -9.20 -18.56 38.26
CA ALA A 546 -8.32 -18.07 37.21
C ALA A 546 -6.87 -17.88 37.67
N GLY A 547 -6.64 -17.43 38.92
CA GLY A 547 -5.30 -17.30 39.49
C GLY A 547 -4.55 -18.63 39.54
N GLN A 548 -5.16 -19.66 40.13
CA GLN A 548 -4.57 -21.01 40.24
C GLN A 548 -4.26 -21.61 38.87
N LEU A 549 -5.14 -21.40 37.89
CA LEU A 549 -4.92 -21.86 36.51
C LEU A 549 -3.75 -21.13 35.85
N VAL A 550 -3.61 -19.82 36.06
CA VAL A 550 -2.47 -19.04 35.56
C VAL A 550 -1.17 -19.49 36.23
N ASP A 551 -1.17 -19.68 37.55
CA ASP A 551 0.01 -20.18 38.27
C ASP A 551 0.44 -21.55 37.74
N THR A 552 -0.51 -22.45 37.49
CA THR A 552 -0.24 -23.77 36.91
C THR A 552 0.25 -23.69 35.45
N LEU A 553 -0.24 -22.74 34.66
CA LEU A 553 0.22 -22.52 33.27
C LEU A 553 1.69 -22.09 33.22
N LEU A 554 2.12 -21.30 34.20
CA LEU A 554 3.46 -20.70 34.26
C LEU A 554 4.48 -21.59 35.01
N ASP A 555 4.01 -22.54 35.79
CA ASP A 555 4.83 -23.52 36.50
C ASP A 555 5.54 -24.49 35.52
N PRO A 556 6.88 -24.47 35.42
CA PRO A 556 7.62 -25.33 34.50
C PRO A 556 7.60 -26.82 34.88
N GLU A 557 7.22 -27.18 36.10
CA GLU A 557 7.23 -28.56 36.60
C GLU A 557 5.97 -29.34 36.20
N GLN A 558 4.93 -28.66 35.70
CA GLN A 558 3.68 -29.31 35.34
C GLN A 558 3.82 -30.18 34.07
N PRO A 559 3.04 -31.27 33.97
CA PRO A 559 3.01 -32.09 32.78
C PRO A 559 2.58 -31.30 31.54
N PHE A 560 3.21 -31.56 30.40
CA PHE A 560 2.90 -30.88 29.14
C PHE A 560 1.40 -30.96 28.74
N ALA A 561 0.75 -32.09 29.02
CA ALA A 561 -0.68 -32.27 28.76
C ALA A 561 -1.55 -31.26 29.54
N VAL A 562 -1.13 -30.87 30.74
CA VAL A 562 -1.77 -29.83 31.55
C VAL A 562 -1.54 -28.46 30.94
N HIS A 563 -0.30 -28.11 30.59
CA HIS A 563 0.04 -26.83 29.95
C HIS A 563 -0.73 -26.57 28.65
N ARG A 564 -0.92 -27.59 27.80
CA ARG A 564 -1.66 -27.41 26.52
C ARG A 564 -3.17 -27.27 26.72
N ARG A 565 -3.74 -27.75 27.83
CA ARG A 565 -5.19 -27.76 28.11
C ARG A 565 -5.67 -26.58 28.94
N ILE A 566 -4.84 -26.06 29.86
CA ILE A 566 -5.18 -24.90 30.70
C ILE A 566 -5.65 -23.69 29.89
N PRO A 567 -5.01 -23.28 28.78
CA PRO A 567 -5.46 -22.13 28.00
C PRO A 567 -6.93 -22.25 27.55
N ARG A 568 -7.37 -23.47 27.20
CA ARG A 568 -8.75 -23.77 26.78
C ARG A 568 -9.76 -23.63 27.91
N VAL A 569 -9.33 -23.82 29.15
CA VAL A 569 -10.14 -23.59 30.35
C VAL A 569 -10.19 -22.09 30.61
N LEU A 570 -9.03 -21.42 30.62
CA LEU A 570 -8.92 -19.97 30.84
C LEU A 570 -9.75 -19.14 29.85
N SER A 571 -9.94 -19.60 28.61
CA SER A 571 -10.76 -18.91 27.60
C SER A 571 -12.25 -18.75 27.96
N ALA A 572 -12.73 -19.46 28.98
CA ALA A 572 -14.07 -19.29 29.53
C ALA A 572 -14.19 -18.03 30.40
N ALA A 573 -13.10 -17.56 31.02
CA ALA A 573 -13.10 -16.34 31.82
C ALA A 573 -12.61 -15.15 31.00
N ALA A 574 -13.52 -14.24 30.68
CA ALA A 574 -13.17 -12.96 30.07
C ALA A 574 -12.72 -11.96 31.15
N SER A 575 -11.53 -12.18 31.72
CA SER A 575 -10.93 -11.30 32.74
C SER A 575 -9.51 -10.89 32.36
N GLN A 576 -9.08 -9.71 32.81
CA GLN A 576 -7.72 -9.21 32.58
C GLN A 576 -6.66 -10.18 33.13
N ARG A 577 -6.90 -10.79 34.31
CA ARG A 577 -5.99 -11.77 34.92
C ARG A 577 -5.77 -12.99 34.02
N ALA A 578 -6.83 -13.52 33.40
CA ALA A 578 -6.70 -14.64 32.47
C ALA A 578 -5.93 -14.22 31.21
N ALA A 579 -6.18 -13.03 30.67
CA ALA A 579 -5.45 -12.50 29.53
C ALA A 579 -3.95 -12.30 29.83
N ASP A 580 -3.60 -11.71 30.98
CA ASP A 580 -2.21 -11.49 31.38
C ASP A 580 -1.43 -12.80 31.56
N GLY A 581 -2.08 -13.82 32.15
CA GLY A 581 -1.48 -15.15 32.27
C GLY A 581 -1.25 -15.85 30.93
N LEU A 582 -2.20 -15.74 30.01
CA LEU A 582 -2.06 -16.28 28.65
C LEU A 582 -0.99 -15.53 27.84
N LEU A 583 -0.87 -14.22 28.01
CA LEU A 583 0.19 -13.40 27.41
C LEU A 583 1.58 -13.87 27.87
N GLN A 584 1.73 -14.18 29.17
CA GLN A 584 2.96 -14.81 29.68
C GLN A 584 3.16 -16.22 29.12
N GLY A 585 2.08 -16.99 28.94
CA GLY A 585 2.09 -18.31 28.31
C GLY A 585 2.59 -18.32 26.85
N LEU A 586 2.51 -17.20 26.13
CA LEU A 586 3.13 -17.05 24.80
C LEU A 586 4.67 -17.17 24.87
N ALA A 587 5.27 -17.05 26.05
CA ALA A 587 6.70 -17.26 26.24
C ALA A 587 7.09 -18.74 26.47
N HIS A 588 6.15 -19.69 26.42
CA HIS A 588 6.42 -21.10 26.68
C HIS A 588 7.38 -21.76 25.67
N LYS A 589 8.17 -22.76 26.09
CA LYS A 589 9.18 -23.43 25.23
C LYS A 589 8.57 -24.20 24.06
N ARG A 590 7.42 -24.83 24.27
CA ARG A 590 6.72 -25.66 23.27
C ARG A 590 5.68 -24.85 22.48
N PHE A 591 5.67 -25.02 21.15
CA PHE A 591 4.77 -24.32 20.23
C PHE A 591 3.29 -24.56 20.54
N GLU A 592 2.89 -25.79 20.83
CA GLU A 592 1.47 -26.12 21.06
C GLU A 592 0.86 -25.34 22.23
N VAL A 593 1.60 -25.11 23.32
CA VAL A 593 1.13 -24.30 24.44
C VAL A 593 0.94 -22.84 24.01
N ARG A 594 1.91 -22.28 23.26
CA ARG A 594 1.82 -20.91 22.73
C ARG A 594 0.64 -20.76 21.77
N PHE A 595 0.43 -21.75 20.91
CA PHE A 595 -0.70 -21.82 19.99
C PHE A 595 -2.05 -21.77 20.73
N GLN A 596 -2.20 -22.59 21.77
CA GLN A 596 -3.41 -22.64 22.60
C GLN A 596 -3.61 -21.35 23.42
N CYS A 597 -2.52 -20.74 23.91
CA CYS A 597 -2.57 -19.42 24.55
C CYS A 597 -3.08 -18.34 23.59
N GLY A 598 -2.57 -18.30 22.36
CA GLY A 598 -3.03 -17.37 21.33
C GLY A 598 -4.50 -17.60 20.92
N LEU A 599 -4.94 -18.85 20.87
CA LEU A 599 -6.36 -19.19 20.63
C LEU A 599 -7.26 -18.68 21.76
N ALA A 600 -6.89 -18.96 23.00
CA ALA A 600 -7.62 -18.53 24.18
C ALA A 600 -7.70 -17.01 24.31
N LEU A 601 -6.59 -16.30 24.03
CA LEU A 601 -6.54 -14.85 23.98
C LEU A 601 -7.50 -14.27 22.94
N ALA A 602 -7.54 -14.84 21.73
CA ALA A 602 -8.46 -14.39 20.69
C ALA A 602 -9.94 -14.58 21.08
N VAL A 603 -10.26 -15.67 21.78
CA VAL A 603 -11.62 -15.92 22.32
C VAL A 603 -11.98 -14.89 23.40
N ILE A 604 -11.06 -14.64 24.34
CA ILE A 604 -11.26 -13.68 25.43
C ILE A 604 -11.44 -12.26 24.88
N ALA A 605 -10.57 -11.83 23.98
CA ALA A 605 -10.62 -10.52 23.32
C ALA A 605 -11.91 -10.32 22.52
N ALA A 606 -12.43 -11.38 21.89
CA ALA A 606 -13.69 -11.33 21.15
C ALA A 606 -14.93 -11.23 22.07
N LYS A 607 -14.88 -11.83 23.27
CA LYS A 607 -15.98 -11.78 24.25
C LYS A 607 -16.05 -10.46 25.01
N SER A 608 -14.91 -9.85 25.31
CA SER A 608 -14.82 -8.63 26.12
C SER A 608 -13.84 -7.62 25.53
N PRO A 609 -14.33 -6.62 24.78
CA PRO A 609 -13.49 -5.60 24.14
C PRO A 609 -12.71 -4.69 25.12
N GLU A 610 -13.08 -4.69 26.40
CA GLU A 610 -12.44 -3.89 27.45
C GLU A 610 -11.09 -4.44 27.91
N ILE A 611 -10.75 -5.67 27.52
CA ILE A 611 -9.51 -6.33 27.93
C ILE A 611 -8.32 -5.68 27.23
N HIS A 612 -7.35 -5.24 28.02
CA HIS A 612 -6.14 -4.60 27.52
C HIS A 612 -5.14 -5.66 27.05
N ILE A 613 -4.78 -5.63 25.77
CA ILE A 613 -3.73 -6.46 25.19
C ILE A 613 -2.55 -5.56 24.86
N ASN A 614 -1.42 -5.79 25.51
CA ASN A 614 -0.19 -5.05 25.26
C ASN A 614 0.41 -5.43 23.88
N PRO A 615 0.51 -4.50 22.92
CA PRO A 615 1.02 -4.79 21.59
C PRO A 615 2.47 -5.29 21.56
N GLU A 616 3.33 -4.80 22.46
CA GLU A 616 4.75 -5.16 22.52
C GLU A 616 4.94 -6.65 22.83
N ILE A 617 4.11 -7.21 23.71
CA ILE A 617 4.17 -8.65 24.06
C ILE A 617 3.75 -9.49 22.85
N ILE A 618 2.72 -9.07 22.12
CA ILE A 618 2.26 -9.75 20.91
C ILE A 618 3.32 -9.71 19.82
N PHE A 619 3.92 -8.55 19.55
CA PHE A 619 5.00 -8.43 18.56
C PHE A 619 6.23 -9.25 18.94
N LEU A 620 6.58 -9.31 20.23
CA LEU A 620 7.65 -10.18 20.73
C LEU A 620 7.35 -11.67 20.49
N ALA A 621 6.12 -12.10 20.75
CA ALA A 621 5.67 -13.47 20.51
C ALA A 621 5.73 -13.81 19.01
N VAL A 622 5.23 -12.94 18.14
CA VAL A 622 5.30 -13.14 16.67
C VAL A 622 6.74 -13.20 16.19
N ARG A 623 7.61 -12.30 16.66
CA ARG A 623 9.03 -12.31 16.32
C ARG A 623 9.68 -13.65 16.67
N ARG A 624 9.37 -14.19 17.86
CA ARG A 624 9.87 -15.51 18.28
C ARG A 624 9.45 -16.62 17.32
N GLU A 625 8.18 -16.66 16.92
CA GLU A 625 7.72 -17.66 15.96
C GLU A 625 8.44 -17.53 14.63
N ALA A 626 8.56 -16.30 14.09
CA ALA A 626 9.19 -16.06 12.80
C ALA A 626 10.69 -16.43 12.80
N THR A 627 11.38 -16.33 13.93
CA THR A 627 12.79 -16.75 14.06
C THR A 627 12.98 -18.27 14.18
N ALA A 628 11.91 -19.06 14.35
CA ALA A 628 12.01 -20.52 14.37
C ALA A 628 12.35 -21.00 12.95
N GLY A 629 13.53 -21.63 12.77
CA GLY A 629 14.02 -22.02 11.45
C GLY A 629 12.98 -22.76 10.58
N LYS A 630 13.02 -22.55 9.26
CA LYS A 630 11.99 -22.97 8.29
C LYS A 630 11.52 -24.42 8.40
N LYS A 631 12.42 -25.37 8.71
CA LYS A 631 12.06 -26.79 8.93
C LYS A 631 11.10 -26.99 10.11
N LEU A 632 11.27 -26.24 11.21
CA LEU A 632 10.36 -26.29 12.36
C LEU A 632 9.03 -25.62 12.03
N TRP A 633 9.08 -24.47 11.34
CA TRP A 633 7.89 -23.73 10.91
C TRP A 633 6.89 -24.59 10.12
N ASP A 634 7.39 -25.41 9.20
CA ASP A 634 6.56 -26.26 8.33
C ASP A 634 6.17 -27.60 8.98
N SER A 635 6.90 -28.06 10.00
CA SER A 635 6.69 -29.37 10.64
C SER A 635 5.79 -29.35 11.87
N HIS A 636 5.36 -28.17 12.36
CA HIS A 636 4.44 -28.08 13.50
C HIS A 636 3.11 -28.78 13.22
N GLN A 637 2.87 -29.89 13.92
CA GLN A 637 1.60 -30.60 13.99
C GLN A 637 1.03 -30.51 15.42
N LEU A 638 -0.28 -30.30 15.53
CA LEU A 638 -1.00 -30.30 16.82
C LEU A 638 -1.40 -31.73 17.17
N LEU A 639 -1.31 -32.09 18.46
CA LEU A 639 -1.65 -33.43 18.95
C LEU A 639 -3.17 -33.60 19.07
N ASP A 640 -3.91 -32.54 19.41
CA ASP A 640 -5.37 -32.56 19.53
C ASP A 640 -6.03 -31.84 18.34
N ARG A 641 -6.47 -32.59 17.32
CA ARG A 641 -7.12 -32.01 16.11
C ARG A 641 -8.62 -31.74 16.28
N ALA A 642 -9.32 -32.55 17.07
CA ALA A 642 -10.79 -32.52 17.20
C ALA A 642 -11.33 -31.29 17.94
N GLU A 643 -10.50 -30.67 18.79
CA GLU A 643 -10.93 -29.58 19.70
C GLU A 643 -10.71 -28.18 19.10
N GLU A 644 -10.07 -28.08 17.93
CA GLU A 644 -9.93 -26.84 17.16
C GLU A 644 -11.23 -26.48 16.39
N GLN A 645 -12.14 -27.44 16.19
CA GLN A 645 -13.42 -27.20 15.53
C GLN A 645 -14.44 -26.45 16.41
N GLU A 646 -14.35 -26.52 17.74
CA GLU A 646 -15.29 -25.84 18.65
C GLU A 646 -15.05 -24.32 18.79
N ALA A 647 -13.84 -23.84 18.48
CA ALA A 647 -13.51 -22.42 18.56
C ALA A 647 -13.75 -21.74 17.20
N ALA A 648 -14.45 -20.59 17.20
CA ALA A 648 -14.76 -19.83 15.99
C ALA A 648 -13.51 -19.67 15.08
N PRO A 649 -13.49 -20.26 13.87
CA PRO A 649 -12.29 -20.30 13.04
C PRO A 649 -11.82 -18.89 12.67
N PHE A 650 -10.51 -18.63 12.80
CA PHE A 650 -9.91 -17.44 12.18
C PHE A 650 -9.96 -17.55 10.64
N VAL A 651 -9.85 -18.77 10.11
CA VAL A 651 -9.80 -19.09 8.67
C VAL A 651 -10.76 -20.23 8.33
N ASP A 652 -11.35 -20.19 7.14
CA ASP A 652 -12.22 -21.26 6.61
C ASP A 652 -11.44 -22.57 6.39
N ASP A 653 -12.16 -23.69 6.45
CA ASP A 653 -11.55 -25.04 6.46
C ASP A 653 -10.73 -25.37 5.20
N VAL A 654 -11.10 -24.80 4.05
CA VAL A 654 -10.40 -24.96 2.76
C VAL A 654 -8.99 -24.37 2.80
N LEU A 655 -8.80 -23.26 3.52
CA LEU A 655 -7.52 -22.57 3.61
C LEU A 655 -6.61 -23.18 4.69
N ARG A 656 -7.18 -23.78 5.75
CA ARG A 656 -6.40 -24.52 6.77
C ARG A 656 -5.56 -25.65 6.15
N ALA A 657 -6.08 -26.28 5.09
CA ALA A 657 -5.36 -27.35 4.39
C ALA A 657 -4.15 -26.85 3.58
N ARG A 658 -4.10 -25.54 3.28
CA ARG A 658 -3.09 -24.91 2.41
C ARG A 658 -2.05 -24.08 3.18
N SER A 659 -2.26 -23.82 4.47
CA SER A 659 -1.39 -22.98 5.30
C SER A 659 -0.73 -23.75 6.46
N SER A 660 0.48 -23.39 6.86
CA SER A 660 1.10 -23.97 8.07
C SER A 660 0.42 -23.47 9.36
N LYS A 661 0.45 -24.29 10.42
CA LYS A 661 -0.09 -23.91 11.74
C LYS A 661 0.65 -22.73 12.37
N SER A 662 1.95 -22.60 12.08
CA SER A 662 2.76 -21.45 12.48
C SER A 662 2.24 -20.15 11.86
N MET A 663 1.89 -20.17 10.58
CA MET A 663 1.34 -19.00 9.89
C MET A 663 -0.04 -18.60 10.44
N GLU A 664 -0.91 -19.58 10.67
CA GLU A 664 -2.22 -19.36 11.29
C GLU A 664 -2.08 -18.72 12.68
N HIS A 665 -1.14 -19.22 13.49
CA HIS A 665 -0.87 -18.68 14.82
C HIS A 665 -0.40 -17.23 14.76
N VAL A 666 0.56 -16.92 13.89
CA VAL A 666 1.09 -15.56 13.74
C VAL A 666 0.01 -14.57 13.33
N PHE A 667 -0.81 -14.89 12.32
CA PHE A 667 -1.89 -14.00 11.90
C PHE A 667 -2.97 -13.83 12.98
N ARG A 668 -3.24 -14.87 13.77
CA ARG A 668 -4.14 -14.78 14.93
C ARG A 668 -3.59 -13.82 15.98
N LEU A 669 -2.31 -13.92 16.33
CA LEU A 669 -1.67 -13.01 17.27
C LEU A 669 -1.70 -11.57 16.76
N LEU A 670 -1.35 -11.35 15.48
CA LEU A 670 -1.42 -10.03 14.85
C LEU A 670 -2.84 -9.43 14.87
N SER A 671 -3.89 -10.26 14.75
CA SER A 671 -5.28 -9.81 14.79
C SER A 671 -5.76 -9.31 16.16
N LEU A 672 -4.97 -9.54 17.22
CA LEU A 672 -5.25 -9.00 18.56
C LEU A 672 -4.89 -7.51 18.67
N VAL A 673 -4.00 -7.02 17.80
CA VAL A 673 -3.41 -5.67 17.89
C VAL A 673 -3.58 -4.85 16.61
N LEU A 674 -3.90 -5.50 15.49
CA LEU A 674 -4.17 -4.88 14.19
C LEU A 674 -5.62 -5.12 13.76
N ALA A 675 -6.07 -4.42 12.71
CA ALA A 675 -7.42 -4.59 12.18
C ALA A 675 -7.69 -6.05 11.75
N LYS A 676 -8.63 -6.71 12.44
CA LYS A 676 -8.94 -8.14 12.27
C LYS A 676 -9.38 -8.49 10.85
N GLU A 677 -10.30 -7.72 10.27
CA GLU A 677 -10.90 -8.04 8.97
C GLU A 677 -9.89 -7.95 7.81
N PRO A 678 -9.10 -6.84 7.66
CA PRO A 678 -8.05 -6.78 6.64
C PRO A 678 -6.97 -7.85 6.80
N LEU A 679 -6.62 -8.23 8.04
CA LEU A 679 -5.66 -9.31 8.28
C LEU A 679 -6.19 -10.68 7.86
N ARG A 680 -7.49 -10.96 8.06
CA ARG A 680 -8.12 -12.19 7.55
C ARG A 680 -8.08 -12.22 6.02
N ILE A 681 -8.42 -11.10 5.37
CA ILE A 681 -8.35 -10.98 3.91
C ILE A 681 -6.90 -11.13 3.42
N ALA A 682 -5.93 -10.53 4.11
CA ALA A 682 -4.51 -10.68 3.82
C ALA A 682 -4.09 -12.15 3.89
N PHE A 683 -4.47 -12.86 4.95
CA PHE A 683 -4.20 -14.29 5.07
C PHE A 683 -4.79 -15.09 3.90
N ARG A 684 -6.05 -14.82 3.51
CA ARG A 684 -6.67 -15.44 2.33
C ARG A 684 -5.91 -15.11 1.05
N GLY A 685 -5.58 -13.83 0.83
CA GLY A 685 -4.93 -13.34 -0.38
C GLY A 685 -3.50 -13.84 -0.59
N LEU A 686 -2.75 -14.15 0.48
CA LEU A 686 -1.45 -14.83 0.38
C LEU A 686 -1.55 -16.24 -0.21
N HIS A 687 -2.69 -16.90 -0.02
CA HIS A 687 -2.95 -18.26 -0.49
C HIS A 687 -3.86 -18.29 -1.74
N ALA A 688 -4.31 -17.13 -2.22
CA ALA A 688 -5.06 -16.98 -3.45
C ALA A 688 -4.14 -17.02 -4.68
N GLY A 689 -4.65 -17.51 -5.81
CA GLY A 689 -3.90 -17.55 -7.08
C GLY A 689 -3.78 -16.21 -7.82
N ASP A 690 -4.33 -15.12 -7.26
CA ASP A 690 -4.29 -13.78 -7.86
C ASP A 690 -3.00 -13.03 -7.43
N GLU A 691 -2.02 -12.95 -8.35
CA GLU A 691 -0.76 -12.23 -8.13
C GLU A 691 -0.95 -10.76 -7.75
N ASN A 692 -1.99 -10.10 -8.26
CA ASN A 692 -2.24 -8.70 -7.99
C ASN A 692 -2.77 -8.50 -6.56
N LEU A 693 -3.71 -9.35 -6.13
CA LEU A 693 -4.17 -9.34 -4.74
C LEU A 693 -3.01 -9.66 -3.78
N ARG A 694 -2.17 -10.64 -4.11
CA ARG A 694 -1.00 -10.97 -3.30
C ARG A 694 -0.06 -9.77 -3.17
N GLY A 695 0.17 -9.03 -4.25
CA GLY A 695 0.94 -7.78 -4.22
C GLY A 695 0.37 -6.76 -3.23
N ILE A 696 -0.94 -6.50 -3.29
CA ILE A 696 -1.64 -5.58 -2.37
C ILE A 696 -1.55 -6.06 -0.92
N VAL A 697 -1.64 -7.38 -0.70
CA VAL A 697 -1.53 -7.96 0.65
C VAL A 697 -0.12 -7.79 1.22
N LEU A 698 0.91 -8.12 0.44
CA LEU A 698 2.28 -7.92 0.87
C LEU A 698 2.53 -6.44 1.18
N GLU A 699 2.05 -5.54 0.33
CA GLU A 699 2.15 -4.10 0.56
C GLU A 699 1.42 -3.64 1.85
N TYR A 700 0.22 -4.16 2.12
CA TYR A 700 -0.49 -3.91 3.37
C TYR A 700 0.31 -4.40 4.59
N LEU A 701 0.80 -5.64 4.56
CA LEU A 701 1.60 -6.21 5.65
C LEU A 701 2.93 -5.46 5.84
N GLU A 702 3.54 -4.97 4.76
CA GLU A 702 4.75 -4.16 4.82
C GLU A 702 4.54 -2.88 5.64
N ARG A 703 3.35 -2.28 5.51
CA ARG A 703 3.01 -0.98 6.11
C ARG A 703 2.52 -1.09 7.54
N VAL A 704 1.82 -2.17 7.86
CA VAL A 704 1.20 -2.34 9.17
C VAL A 704 2.12 -3.05 10.16
N LEU A 705 3.07 -3.87 9.69
CA LEU A 705 4.00 -4.59 10.57
C LEU A 705 5.22 -3.75 10.95
N PRO A 706 5.57 -3.65 12.25
CA PRO A 706 6.82 -3.04 12.69
C PRO A 706 8.04 -3.76 12.10
N PRO A 707 9.15 -3.06 11.79
CA PRO A 707 10.36 -3.66 11.20
C PRO A 707 10.88 -4.89 11.97
N ALA A 708 10.86 -4.83 13.30
CA ALA A 708 11.32 -5.90 14.18
C ALA A 708 10.53 -7.22 14.06
N VAL A 709 9.29 -7.16 13.55
CA VAL A 709 8.43 -8.31 13.29
C VAL A 709 8.44 -8.67 11.80
N ARG A 710 8.41 -7.64 10.95
CA ARG A 710 8.36 -7.76 9.49
C ARG A 710 9.58 -8.50 8.95
N GLU A 711 10.79 -8.10 9.33
CA GLU A 711 12.04 -8.64 8.77
C GLU A 711 12.17 -10.16 8.98
N PRO A 712 11.94 -10.71 10.19
CA PRO A 712 11.95 -12.17 10.37
C PRO A 712 10.80 -12.90 9.68
N LEU A 713 9.63 -12.26 9.54
CA LEU A 713 8.42 -12.88 8.99
C LEU A 713 8.41 -12.90 7.45
N TRP A 714 9.05 -11.92 6.81
CA TRP A 714 9.02 -11.70 5.36
C TRP A 714 9.37 -12.93 4.50
N PRO A 715 10.43 -13.71 4.84
CA PRO A 715 10.77 -14.91 4.08
C PRO A 715 9.63 -15.94 4.00
N TYR A 716 8.75 -15.98 4.99
CA TYR A 716 7.60 -16.88 5.00
C TYR A 716 6.42 -16.33 4.17
N LEU A 717 6.35 -15.02 3.90
CA LEU A 717 5.27 -14.41 3.13
C LEU A 717 5.53 -14.45 1.60
N GLU A 718 6.80 -14.32 1.19
CA GLU A 718 7.18 -14.34 -0.23
C GLU A 718 7.30 -15.76 -0.82
N ASP A 719 7.68 -16.75 -0.01
CA ASP A 719 8.12 -18.06 -0.51
C ASP A 719 6.99 -19.10 -0.67
N HIS A 720 5.74 -18.75 -0.29
CA HIS A 720 4.57 -19.60 -0.52
C HIS A 720 4.06 -19.43 -1.96
N ARG A 721 4.85 -19.86 -2.95
CA ARG A 721 4.21 -20.44 -4.14
C ARG A 721 3.57 -21.74 -3.65
N PRO A 722 2.28 -22.01 -3.89
CA PRO A 722 1.76 -23.33 -3.62
C PRO A 722 2.66 -24.29 -4.41
N GLN A 723 3.47 -25.08 -3.71
CA GLN A 723 3.88 -26.35 -4.27
C GLN A 723 2.54 -27.01 -4.57
N GLN A 724 2.18 -27.06 -5.85
CA GLN A 724 1.22 -28.03 -6.30
C GLN A 724 1.77 -29.36 -5.77
N ARG A 725 1.26 -29.81 -4.63
CA ARG A 725 1.16 -31.23 -4.36
C ARG A 725 0.19 -31.71 -5.43
N GLY A 726 0.71 -31.85 -6.65
CA GLY A 726 0.14 -32.73 -7.62
C GLY A 726 -0.11 -34.01 -6.86
N VAL A 727 -1.34 -34.51 -6.95
CA VAL A 727 -1.72 -35.81 -6.43
C VAL A 727 -0.66 -36.78 -6.92
N ARG A 728 0.31 -37.12 -6.05
CA ARG A 728 1.36 -38.06 -6.40
C ARG A 728 0.66 -39.35 -6.72
N SER A 729 0.91 -39.91 -7.90
CA SER A 729 0.33 -41.20 -8.26
C SER A 729 0.77 -42.23 -7.21
N GLN A 730 -0.07 -43.25 -6.96
CA GLN A 730 0.29 -44.35 -6.05
C GLN A 730 1.65 -44.96 -6.43
N GLU A 731 2.02 -44.95 -7.70
CA GLU A 731 3.33 -45.39 -8.20
C GLU A 731 4.49 -44.51 -7.71
N GLU A 732 4.36 -43.18 -7.69
CA GLU A 732 5.41 -42.30 -7.14
C GLU A 732 5.57 -42.48 -5.63
N ILE A 733 4.46 -42.70 -4.90
CA ILE A 733 4.49 -42.95 -3.46
C ILE A 733 5.16 -44.31 -3.18
N LEU A 734 4.81 -45.34 -3.95
CA LEU A 734 5.41 -46.67 -3.84
C LEU A 734 6.90 -46.65 -4.23
N ALA A 735 7.27 -45.95 -5.30
CA ALA A 735 8.66 -45.80 -5.72
C ALA A 735 9.50 -45.03 -4.68
N THR A 736 8.92 -44.05 -4.01
CA THR A 736 9.62 -43.31 -2.94
C THR A 736 9.76 -44.15 -1.68
N LEU A 737 8.75 -44.96 -1.33
CA LEU A 737 8.80 -45.90 -0.21
C LEU A 737 9.83 -47.02 -0.44
N ILE A 738 9.88 -47.61 -1.64
CA ILE A 738 10.87 -48.62 -2.02
C ILE A 738 12.28 -48.03 -1.95
N ARG A 739 12.49 -46.81 -2.49
CA ARG A 739 13.79 -46.13 -2.43
C ARG A 739 14.22 -45.81 -1.00
N SER A 740 13.27 -45.51 -0.11
CA SER A 740 13.55 -45.34 1.32
C SER A 740 13.87 -46.66 2.02
N HIS A 741 13.27 -47.77 1.59
CA HIS A 741 13.55 -49.10 2.14
C HIS A 741 14.94 -49.59 1.73
N GLU A 742 15.34 -49.42 0.47
CA GLU A 742 16.70 -49.72 -0.01
C GLU A 742 17.77 -48.88 0.71
N SER A 743 17.47 -47.60 0.97
CA SER A 743 18.34 -46.72 1.77
C SER A 743 18.49 -47.22 3.22
N ILE A 744 17.41 -47.72 3.83
CA ILE A 744 17.43 -48.23 5.20
C ILE A 744 18.16 -49.59 5.26
N GLU A 745 18.01 -50.45 4.25
CA GLU A 745 18.77 -51.70 4.16
C GLU A 745 20.26 -51.48 3.94
N LEU A 746 20.65 -50.49 3.11
CA LEU A 746 22.04 -50.09 2.91
C LEU A 746 22.65 -49.52 4.19
N ASP A 747 21.92 -48.67 4.92
CA ASP A 747 22.38 -48.14 6.21
C ASP A 747 22.48 -49.25 7.28
N LEU A 748 21.55 -50.22 7.30
CA LEU A 748 21.61 -51.40 8.19
C LEU A 748 22.75 -52.36 7.83
N ALA A 749 23.05 -52.53 6.54
CA ALA A 749 24.18 -53.34 6.06
C ALA A 749 25.51 -52.68 6.44
N ALA A 750 25.64 -51.36 6.24
CA ALA A 750 26.80 -50.58 6.66
C ALA A 750 26.97 -50.57 8.19
N LEU A 751 25.88 -50.59 8.95
CA LEU A 751 25.93 -50.74 10.42
C LEU A 751 26.38 -52.14 10.84
N LYS A 752 25.91 -53.20 10.15
CA LYS A 752 26.32 -54.59 10.40
C LYS A 752 27.79 -54.84 10.05
N GLU A 753 28.32 -54.22 9.00
CA GLU A 753 29.73 -54.30 8.63
C GLU A 753 30.65 -53.59 9.65
N LYS A 754 30.19 -52.46 10.21
CA LYS A 754 30.85 -51.79 11.33
C LYS A 754 30.78 -52.55 12.66
N LEU A 755 29.72 -53.33 12.88
CA LEU A 755 29.56 -54.17 14.08
C LEU A 755 30.26 -55.53 13.96
N GLY A 756 30.48 -56.04 12.75
CA GLY A 756 31.17 -57.30 12.47
C GLY A 756 32.71 -57.21 12.38
N SER A 757 33.26 -56.01 12.20
CA SER A 757 34.71 -55.76 12.14
C SER A 757 35.36 -55.50 13.51
N GLY A 758 34.59 -55.60 14.60
CA GLY A 758 35.11 -55.58 15.97
C GLY A 758 35.27 -56.99 16.54
N GLN A 759 36.40 -57.66 16.28
CA GLN A 759 36.91 -58.69 17.20
C GLN A 759 38.26 -58.26 17.79
N PRO A 760 38.50 -58.59 19.07
CA PRO A 760 39.57 -58.01 19.86
C PRO A 760 40.88 -58.78 19.70
N SER A 761 41.93 -58.06 19.32
CA SER A 761 43.31 -58.21 19.81
C SER A 761 44.12 -57.03 19.33
#